data_AF-A0A935Z3T4-F1
#
_entry.id   AF-A0A935Z3T4-F1
#
_cell.length_a   1.000
_cell.length_b   1.000
_cell.length_c   1.000
_cell.angle_alpha   90.00
_cell.angle_beta   90.00
_cell.angle_gamma   90.00
#
_symmetry.space_group_name_H-M   'P 1'
#
loop_
_entity.id
_entity.type
_entity.pdbx_description
1 polymer ?
#
loop_
_entity_poly.entity_id
_entity_poly.type
_entity_poly.pdbx_seq_one_letter_code
_entity_poly.pdbx_strand_id
1 'polypeptide(L)'
;MRIRFLEYTPEDYATATTKKYPLLVFAHGSGERSQNDDPSADATEYARIMVNGPPKHINQNHNMCFTVEGVESCFIVISPQSPQVNSWWSVEHIRAVFDYAKTNLRVDTSRIYMTGLSMGGGITWAYARSQRSNPKNFYAAELAAIVPIAGADQVSNAACNMSKEAIPVWAFHGTEDRSVSIDRSREFVDAINGILINKTINTTAVNVQCTVNPQAALLTEFAGVGHDSWSTTYNPSNRFSLTTKQLDSSGVNIYEWLLSHKRPNAELLKNGERVISPGTYQTLGVSNVGLPYAWGSNRAGQLGVGNNDVGLKYSTPQLNTAIDDELVAVSAGGYQGMALNRGGRVYTFGVNDTGQRGNGAISTDNDGAPYLVNGLHKVVAISSGARHNLALNTEGKVYAWGMNENGQVGASPINTTTTGCSGAIGGVASQYHVTSPYEVPIPTKVSQISAGYCFNLALDENGDVWSWGFGDYLAAALGHGNQTYQSLRTPTKISTLSNIVGIAAGEGCAYAVNNQGQIWAWGINRLGCVGDGTTNIITSPKILAITDVKKVVARAAGAYALTNSGQLWSWGETMYGSVGNGTYVNLPLLNDSNRLLQSSPVQITSLGNVRDVMTGSSSNHVFVQLTNGEIWTWGRNKSGNLGNGEIGDADSTNQTPDDKNKPSPVKIVF
;
A
#
# COMPACT_ATOMS: atom_id res chain seq x y z
N MET A 1 -8.76 -12.69 27.43
CA MET A 1 -10.12 -13.15 27.09
C MET A 1 -10.00 -14.55 26.51
N ARG A 2 -10.74 -15.56 27.00
CA ARG A 2 -10.69 -16.93 26.46
C ARG A 2 -11.90 -17.13 25.56
N ILE A 3 -11.67 -17.48 24.30
CA ILE A 3 -12.71 -17.77 23.31
C ILE A 3 -12.49 -19.20 22.85
N ARG A 4 -13.54 -20.03 22.93
CA ARG A 4 -13.53 -21.37 22.34
C ARG A 4 -13.91 -21.25 20.87
N PHE A 5 -13.41 -22.14 20.03
CA PHE A 5 -13.77 -22.20 18.63
C PHE A 5 -13.61 -23.62 18.11
N LEU A 6 -14.38 -23.96 17.08
CA LEU A 6 -14.09 -25.12 16.24
C LEU A 6 -13.04 -24.71 15.23
N GLU A 7 -12.04 -25.57 15.05
CA GLU A 7 -10.99 -25.42 14.05
C GLU A 7 -11.04 -26.61 13.10
N TYR A 8 -11.08 -26.32 11.82
CA TYR A 8 -10.84 -27.27 10.76
C TYR A 8 -9.64 -26.82 9.96
N THR A 9 -8.72 -27.75 9.71
CA THR A 9 -7.60 -27.58 8.79
C THR A 9 -7.75 -28.54 7.61
N PRO A 10 -7.34 -28.14 6.39
CA PRO A 10 -7.38 -29.00 5.22
C PRO A 10 -6.64 -30.32 5.41
N GLU A 11 -7.01 -31.36 4.66
CA GLU A 11 -6.41 -32.70 4.75
C GLU A 11 -4.89 -32.68 4.53
N ASP A 12 -4.42 -31.85 3.60
CA ASP A 12 -3.00 -31.66 3.30
C ASP A 12 -2.29 -30.72 4.30
N TYR A 13 -2.99 -30.18 5.30
CA TYR A 13 -2.41 -29.22 6.24
C TYR A 13 -1.22 -29.82 6.97
N ALA A 14 -1.31 -31.07 7.46
CA ALA A 14 -0.23 -31.72 8.20
C ALA A 14 1.01 -32.04 7.35
N THR A 15 0.82 -32.31 6.05
CA THR A 15 1.87 -32.76 5.13
C THR A 15 2.49 -31.61 4.34
N ALA A 16 1.71 -30.61 3.94
CA ALA A 16 2.16 -29.43 3.21
C ALA A 16 2.65 -28.32 4.17
N THR A 17 3.82 -28.54 4.78
CA THR A 17 4.37 -27.73 5.89
C THR A 17 4.68 -26.27 5.54
N THR A 18 4.81 -25.93 4.26
CA THR A 18 5.08 -24.56 3.78
C THR A 18 3.87 -23.87 3.15
N LYS A 19 2.78 -24.61 2.89
CA LYS A 19 1.57 -24.09 2.25
C LYS A 19 0.80 -23.22 3.23
N LYS A 20 0.37 -22.05 2.77
CA LYS A 20 -0.57 -21.16 3.48
C LYS A 20 -1.96 -21.32 2.90
N TYR A 21 -2.98 -21.20 3.76
CA TYR A 21 -4.36 -21.48 3.42
C TYR A 21 -5.25 -20.27 3.69
N PRO A 22 -6.21 -19.97 2.81
CA PRO A 22 -7.28 -19.04 3.11
C PRO A 22 -7.96 -19.32 4.45
N LEU A 23 -8.38 -18.28 5.16
CA LEU A 23 -9.09 -18.39 6.42
C LEU A 23 -10.54 -17.95 6.25
N LEU A 24 -11.48 -18.82 6.63
CA LEU A 24 -12.90 -18.50 6.75
C LEU A 24 -13.30 -18.50 8.23
N VAL A 25 -13.65 -17.32 8.75
CA VAL A 25 -14.26 -17.22 10.08
C VAL A 25 -15.78 -17.24 9.94
N PHE A 26 -16.42 -18.25 10.53
CA PHE A 26 -17.88 -18.43 10.53
C PHE A 26 -18.47 -18.18 11.93
N ALA A 27 -19.01 -16.98 12.14
CA ALA A 27 -19.71 -16.63 13.37
C ALA A 27 -21.14 -17.18 13.33
N HIS A 28 -21.56 -17.90 14.37
CA HIS A 28 -22.86 -18.58 14.37
C HIS A 28 -23.87 -17.88 15.31
N GLY A 29 -25.14 -18.32 15.27
CA GLY A 29 -26.24 -17.74 16.07
C GLY A 29 -26.40 -18.39 17.45
N SER A 30 -27.28 -17.81 18.29
CA SER A 30 -27.61 -18.35 19.62
C SER A 30 -28.33 -19.71 19.57
N GLY A 31 -29.09 -19.97 18.50
CA GLY A 31 -29.78 -21.25 18.27
C GLY A 31 -28.85 -22.45 18.03
N GLU A 32 -27.58 -22.19 17.76
CA GLU A 32 -26.54 -23.21 17.52
C GLU A 32 -25.62 -23.41 18.75
N ARG A 33 -25.96 -22.80 19.89
CA ARG A 33 -25.18 -22.85 21.14
C ARG A 33 -25.59 -24.01 22.06
N SER A 34 -24.70 -24.45 22.94
CA SER A 34 -25.05 -25.19 24.17
C SER A 34 -25.84 -24.30 25.17
N GLN A 35 -26.83 -24.90 25.86
CA GLN A 35 -27.61 -24.24 26.92
C GLN A 35 -26.86 -24.14 28.26
N ASN A 36 -25.74 -24.85 28.42
CA ASN A 36 -25.01 -24.93 29.68
C ASN A 36 -23.67 -24.23 29.55
N ASP A 37 -23.36 -23.29 30.46
CA ASP A 37 -22.03 -22.68 30.62
C ASP A 37 -21.00 -23.67 31.23
N ASP A 38 -21.21 -25.00 31.09
CA ASP A 38 -20.41 -26.06 31.73
C ASP A 38 -19.16 -26.41 30.90
N PRO A 39 -17.94 -26.22 31.43
CA PRO A 39 -16.70 -26.53 30.73
C PRO A 39 -16.48 -27.99 30.31
N SER A 40 -17.30 -28.95 30.79
CA SER A 40 -17.13 -30.40 30.62
C SER A 40 -17.98 -31.05 29.51
N ALA A 41 -18.85 -30.30 28.82
CA ALA A 41 -19.85 -30.82 27.88
C ALA A 41 -19.42 -30.80 26.39
N ASP A 42 -18.28 -31.43 26.07
CA ASP A 42 -17.58 -31.30 24.77
C ASP A 42 -18.38 -31.87 23.56
N ALA A 43 -19.09 -33.00 23.74
CA ALA A 43 -19.79 -33.67 22.63
C ALA A 43 -21.12 -32.97 22.22
N THR A 44 -21.79 -32.28 23.15
CA THR A 44 -23.09 -31.62 22.90
C THR A 44 -22.96 -30.23 22.31
N GLU A 45 -21.83 -29.54 22.55
CA GLU A 45 -21.49 -28.26 21.93
C GLU A 45 -21.25 -28.44 20.42
N TYR A 46 -20.42 -29.44 20.07
CA TYR A 46 -20.09 -29.79 18.70
C TYR A 46 -21.32 -30.10 17.84
N ALA A 47 -22.22 -30.96 18.32
CA ALA A 47 -23.36 -31.44 17.54
C ALA A 47 -24.31 -30.31 17.08
N ARG A 48 -24.37 -29.17 17.78
CA ARG A 48 -25.29 -28.06 17.47
C ARG A 48 -24.77 -27.11 16.39
N ILE A 49 -23.45 -26.89 16.34
CA ILE A 49 -22.83 -26.00 15.35
C ILE A 49 -22.64 -26.73 14.01
N MET A 50 -22.54 -28.07 14.03
CA MET A 50 -22.52 -28.92 12.83
C MET A 50 -23.87 -28.96 12.09
N VAL A 51 -24.90 -28.27 12.56
CA VAL A 51 -26.23 -28.33 11.94
C VAL A 51 -26.33 -27.39 10.73
N ASN A 52 -25.66 -26.23 10.78
CA ASN A 52 -25.82 -25.15 9.80
C ASN A 52 -24.46 -24.51 9.44
N GLY A 53 -24.03 -24.69 8.19
CA GLY A 53 -22.89 -23.98 7.61
C GLY A 53 -21.64 -24.80 7.32
N PRO A 54 -20.45 -24.16 7.20
CA PRO A 54 -19.21 -24.86 6.90
C PRO A 54 -18.94 -26.06 7.83
N PRO A 55 -19.19 -25.98 9.16
CA PRO A 55 -19.05 -27.14 10.02
C PRO A 55 -19.95 -28.31 9.59
N LYS A 56 -21.19 -28.07 9.15
CA LYS A 56 -22.08 -29.12 8.61
C LYS A 56 -21.46 -29.83 7.39
N HIS A 57 -20.90 -29.05 6.46
CA HIS A 57 -20.26 -29.59 5.27
C HIS A 57 -19.06 -30.48 5.64
N ILE A 58 -18.24 -30.01 6.58
CA ILE A 58 -17.12 -30.77 7.15
C ILE A 58 -17.61 -32.05 7.84
N ASN A 59 -18.70 -31.99 8.61
CA ASN A 59 -19.29 -33.15 9.30
C ASN A 59 -19.75 -34.24 8.34
N GLN A 60 -20.15 -33.84 7.12
CA GLN A 60 -20.55 -34.75 6.05
C GLN A 60 -19.34 -35.35 5.32
N ASN A 61 -18.14 -35.27 5.91
CA ASN A 61 -16.87 -35.72 5.36
C ASN A 61 -16.49 -35.03 4.03
N HIS A 62 -16.97 -33.81 3.80
CA HIS A 62 -16.52 -33.02 2.66
C HIS A 62 -15.38 -32.08 3.07
N ASN A 63 -14.41 -31.93 2.17
CA ASN A 63 -13.34 -30.96 2.35
C ASN A 63 -13.86 -29.54 2.05
N MET A 64 -13.25 -28.53 2.68
CA MET A 64 -13.53 -27.13 2.37
C MET A 64 -12.62 -26.64 1.23
N CYS A 65 -12.54 -27.41 0.14
CA CYS A 65 -11.67 -27.15 -1.01
C CYS A 65 -12.50 -26.87 -2.26
N PHE A 66 -12.17 -25.81 -2.99
CA PHE A 66 -12.87 -25.43 -4.21
C PHE A 66 -11.88 -25.01 -5.29
N THR A 67 -12.26 -25.18 -6.55
CA THR A 67 -11.44 -24.80 -7.70
C THR A 67 -11.84 -23.41 -8.19
N VAL A 68 -10.91 -22.47 -8.18
CA VAL A 68 -11.07 -21.13 -8.74
C VAL A 68 -10.01 -20.93 -9.81
N GLU A 69 -10.45 -20.59 -11.02
CA GLU A 69 -9.55 -20.39 -12.18
C GLU A 69 -8.60 -21.58 -12.43
N GLY A 70 -9.08 -22.80 -12.20
CA GLY A 70 -8.30 -24.03 -12.38
C GLY A 70 -7.34 -24.36 -11.24
N VAL A 71 -7.32 -23.58 -10.16
CA VAL A 71 -6.50 -23.82 -8.97
C VAL A 71 -7.39 -24.25 -7.80
N GLU A 72 -7.11 -25.42 -7.24
CA GLU A 72 -7.76 -25.85 -5.99
C GLU A 72 -7.23 -25.05 -4.81
N SER A 73 -8.14 -24.52 -3.99
CA SER A 73 -7.83 -23.79 -2.79
C SER A 73 -8.73 -24.22 -1.64
N CYS A 74 -8.12 -24.52 -0.50
CA CYS A 74 -8.79 -25.07 0.68
C CYS A 74 -8.80 -24.07 1.84
N PHE A 75 -9.94 -23.93 2.51
CA PHE A 75 -10.04 -23.09 3.69
C PHE A 75 -9.52 -23.80 4.95
N ILE A 76 -8.81 -23.06 5.78
CA ILE A 76 -8.92 -23.21 7.23
C ILE A 76 -10.26 -22.60 7.63
N VAL A 77 -11.04 -23.31 8.43
CA VAL A 77 -12.32 -22.80 8.95
C VAL A 77 -12.21 -22.67 10.46
N ILE A 78 -12.53 -21.48 10.97
CA ILE A 78 -12.69 -21.26 12.41
C ILE A 78 -14.13 -20.83 12.69
N SER A 79 -14.81 -21.54 13.58
CA SER A 79 -16.13 -21.16 14.06
C SER A 79 -16.09 -20.85 15.55
N PRO A 80 -15.97 -19.57 15.94
CA PRO A 80 -15.88 -19.19 17.34
C PRO A 80 -17.18 -19.41 18.09
N GLN A 81 -17.08 -19.51 19.43
CA GLN A 81 -18.20 -19.59 20.37
C GLN A 81 -18.43 -18.25 21.10
N SER A 82 -19.69 -17.83 21.19
CA SER A 82 -20.07 -16.62 21.95
C SER A 82 -19.87 -16.86 23.46
N PRO A 83 -19.27 -15.93 24.20
CA PRO A 83 -18.84 -16.17 25.58
C PRO A 83 -19.94 -16.17 26.64
N GLN A 84 -21.17 -15.71 26.35
CA GLN A 84 -22.31 -15.73 27.29
C GLN A 84 -23.61 -16.18 26.61
N VAL A 85 -24.51 -16.81 27.39
CA VAL A 85 -25.83 -17.25 26.89
C VAL A 85 -26.65 -16.01 26.55
N ASN A 86 -27.29 -15.98 25.38
CA ASN A 86 -28.12 -14.86 24.92
C ASN A 86 -27.40 -13.49 24.81
N SER A 87 -26.06 -13.47 24.76
CA SER A 87 -25.29 -12.24 24.53
C SER A 87 -24.97 -12.05 23.05
N TRP A 88 -25.02 -10.80 22.61
CA TRP A 88 -24.43 -10.41 21.33
C TRP A 88 -22.92 -10.66 21.30
N TRP A 89 -22.41 -10.99 20.11
CA TRP A 89 -20.99 -11.01 19.86
C TRP A 89 -20.39 -9.62 20.10
N SER A 90 -19.18 -9.56 20.66
CA SER A 90 -18.36 -8.34 20.63
C SER A 90 -17.34 -8.43 19.49
N VAL A 91 -16.93 -7.27 18.97
CA VAL A 91 -15.94 -7.20 17.89
C VAL A 91 -14.56 -7.63 18.39
N GLU A 92 -14.23 -7.33 19.64
CA GLU A 92 -12.99 -7.74 20.30
C GLU A 92 -12.88 -9.27 20.37
N HIS A 93 -14.00 -9.97 20.55
CA HIS A 93 -13.99 -11.43 20.50
C HIS A 93 -13.59 -11.94 19.12
N ILE A 94 -14.22 -11.42 18.07
CA ILE A 94 -13.89 -11.81 16.69
C ILE A 94 -12.43 -11.45 16.34
N ARG A 95 -11.93 -10.30 16.80
CA ARG A 95 -10.52 -9.93 16.62
C ARG A 95 -9.56 -10.93 17.24
N ALA A 96 -9.81 -11.34 18.48
CA ALA A 96 -8.95 -12.31 19.16
C ALA A 96 -8.90 -13.65 18.40
N VAL A 97 -9.97 -14.03 17.69
CA VAL A 97 -10.02 -15.21 16.83
C VAL A 97 -9.15 -15.03 15.58
N PHE A 98 -9.25 -13.88 14.90
CA PHE A 98 -8.37 -13.55 13.78
C PHE A 98 -6.89 -13.51 14.20
N ASP A 99 -6.59 -12.89 15.34
CA ASP A 99 -5.23 -12.80 15.87
C ASP A 99 -4.68 -14.19 16.22
N TYR A 100 -5.48 -15.03 16.88
CA TYR A 100 -5.11 -16.43 17.10
C TYR A 100 -4.77 -17.15 15.79
N ALA A 101 -5.64 -17.06 14.78
CA ALA A 101 -5.46 -17.76 13.52
C ALA A 101 -4.18 -17.31 12.79
N LYS A 102 -3.97 -15.99 12.71
CA LYS A 102 -2.76 -15.41 12.08
C LYS A 102 -1.48 -15.80 12.80
N THR A 103 -1.53 -15.96 14.13
CA THR A 103 -0.35 -16.29 14.95
C THR A 103 -0.05 -17.79 14.98
N ASN A 104 -1.07 -18.64 15.02
CA ASN A 104 -0.91 -20.06 15.34
C ASN A 104 -1.11 -20.98 14.14
N LEU A 105 -1.73 -20.51 13.05
CA LEU A 105 -2.02 -21.30 11.86
C LEU A 105 -1.30 -20.77 10.64
N ARG A 106 -1.10 -21.62 9.61
CA ARG A 106 -0.54 -21.23 8.32
C ARG A 106 -1.58 -20.51 7.46
N VAL A 107 -2.00 -19.33 7.90
CA VAL A 107 -3.00 -18.51 7.20
C VAL A 107 -2.35 -17.72 6.06
N ASP A 108 -2.99 -17.77 4.90
CA ASP A 108 -2.78 -16.80 3.83
C ASP A 108 -3.51 -15.50 4.21
N THR A 109 -2.76 -14.55 4.77
CA THR A 109 -3.31 -13.28 5.26
C THR A 109 -3.86 -12.38 4.17
N SER A 110 -3.65 -12.74 2.90
CA SER A 110 -4.28 -12.11 1.76
C SER A 110 -5.71 -12.56 1.51
N ARG A 111 -6.10 -13.71 2.05
CA ARG A 111 -7.37 -14.40 1.81
C ARG A 111 -8.03 -14.75 3.14
N ILE A 112 -8.40 -13.70 3.87
CA ILE A 112 -9.17 -13.80 5.12
C ILE A 112 -10.60 -13.36 4.84
N TYR A 113 -11.56 -14.17 5.26
CA TYR A 113 -12.98 -13.94 5.00
C TYR A 113 -13.79 -14.06 6.28
N MET A 114 -14.92 -13.36 6.32
CA MET A 114 -15.87 -13.44 7.43
C MET A 114 -17.29 -13.65 6.92
N THR A 115 -18.00 -14.53 7.60
CA THR A 115 -19.41 -14.80 7.38
C THR A 115 -20.08 -15.20 8.69
N GLY A 116 -21.41 -15.22 8.72
CA GLY A 116 -22.11 -15.75 9.87
C GLY A 116 -23.63 -15.70 9.79
N LEU A 117 -24.31 -16.57 10.53
CA LEU A 117 -25.77 -16.73 10.52
C LEU A 117 -26.42 -16.10 11.75
N SER A 118 -27.64 -15.55 11.60
CA SER A 118 -28.42 -14.96 12.70
C SER A 118 -27.61 -13.87 13.43
N MET A 119 -27.40 -13.96 14.75
CA MET A 119 -26.51 -13.07 15.51
C MET A 119 -25.07 -13.04 14.95
N GLY A 120 -24.61 -14.15 14.37
CA GLY A 120 -23.36 -14.28 13.61
C GLY A 120 -23.32 -13.41 12.35
N GLY A 121 -24.46 -13.26 11.67
CA GLY A 121 -24.61 -12.34 10.55
C GLY A 121 -24.63 -10.89 11.00
N GLY A 122 -25.32 -10.65 12.12
CA GLY A 122 -25.29 -9.37 12.83
C GLY A 122 -23.87 -8.91 13.20
N ILE A 123 -23.03 -9.79 13.73
CA ILE A 123 -21.62 -9.46 14.01
C ILE A 123 -20.77 -9.35 12.75
N THR A 124 -21.10 -10.07 11.69
CA THR A 124 -20.40 -9.89 10.40
C THR A 124 -20.64 -8.47 9.89
N TRP A 125 -21.88 -7.98 9.94
CA TRP A 125 -22.21 -6.58 9.68
C TRP A 125 -21.55 -5.61 10.67
N ALA A 126 -21.52 -5.95 11.97
CA ALA A 126 -20.97 -5.07 13.00
C ALA A 126 -19.42 -5.00 12.98
N TYR A 127 -18.74 -6.09 12.66
CA TYR A 127 -17.30 -6.13 12.44
C TYR A 127 -16.96 -5.31 11.20
N ALA A 128 -17.73 -5.50 10.14
CA ALA A 128 -17.64 -4.70 8.92
C ALA A 128 -18.08 -3.24 9.06
N ARG A 129 -18.40 -2.73 10.26
CA ARG A 129 -18.57 -1.28 10.47
C ARG A 129 -17.65 -0.71 11.56
N SER A 130 -17.04 -1.58 12.34
CA SER A 130 -16.34 -1.18 13.56
C SER A 130 -14.96 -0.57 13.24
N GLN A 131 -14.62 0.43 14.03
CA GLN A 131 -13.37 1.17 13.94
C GLN A 131 -12.40 0.69 15.02
N ARG A 132 -11.11 0.77 14.74
CA ARG A 132 -10.04 0.64 15.74
C ARG A 132 -10.09 1.84 16.69
N SER A 133 -9.21 1.84 17.69
CA SER A 133 -8.99 2.98 18.60
C SER A 133 -8.78 4.31 17.86
N ASN A 134 -8.31 4.26 16.61
CA ASN A 134 -8.34 5.36 15.66
C ASN A 134 -9.64 5.31 14.80
N PRO A 135 -10.50 6.35 14.83
CA PRO A 135 -11.74 6.41 14.05
C PRO A 135 -11.53 6.37 12.51
N LYS A 136 -10.28 6.43 12.03
CA LYS A 136 -9.92 6.29 10.62
C LYS A 136 -9.52 4.86 10.22
N ASN A 137 -9.41 3.91 11.15
CA ASN A 137 -8.97 2.55 10.87
C ASN A 137 -10.14 1.58 11.03
N PHE A 138 -10.50 0.91 9.93
CA PHE A 138 -11.68 0.05 9.85
C PHE A 138 -11.31 -1.42 9.91
N TYR A 139 -12.03 -2.26 10.66
CA TYR A 139 -11.67 -3.67 10.79
C TYR A 139 -11.79 -4.47 9.51
N ALA A 140 -12.89 -4.33 8.75
CA ALA A 140 -13.07 -5.12 7.54
C ALA A 140 -12.05 -4.84 6.42
N ALA A 141 -11.17 -3.85 6.59
CA ALA A 141 -9.98 -3.66 5.75
C ALA A 141 -9.07 -4.89 5.67
N GLU A 142 -9.05 -5.67 6.76
CA GLU A 142 -8.19 -6.83 6.87
C GLU A 142 -8.77 -8.06 6.20
N LEU A 143 -10.01 -7.96 5.70
CA LEU A 143 -10.74 -9.01 5.01
C LEU A 143 -10.65 -8.83 3.49
N ALA A 144 -10.55 -9.95 2.77
CA ALA A 144 -10.57 -9.98 1.32
C ALA A 144 -11.99 -9.90 0.76
N ALA A 145 -12.97 -10.44 1.47
CA ALA A 145 -14.39 -10.34 1.17
C ALA A 145 -15.23 -10.71 2.41
N ILE A 146 -16.49 -10.29 2.42
CA ILE A 146 -17.44 -10.68 3.46
C ILE A 146 -18.75 -11.23 2.88
N VAL A 147 -19.35 -12.14 3.63
CA VAL A 147 -20.59 -12.83 3.27
C VAL A 147 -21.57 -12.78 4.45
N PRO A 148 -22.28 -11.67 4.66
CA PRO A 148 -23.18 -11.49 5.80
C PRO A 148 -24.59 -12.05 5.55
N ILE A 149 -25.29 -12.41 6.63
CA ILE A 149 -26.61 -13.07 6.61
C ILE A 149 -27.59 -12.33 7.51
N ALA A 150 -28.87 -12.37 7.13
CA ALA A 150 -29.99 -11.78 7.86
C ALA A 150 -29.93 -10.23 7.94
N GLY A 151 -31.08 -9.62 8.19
CA GLY A 151 -31.27 -8.18 8.03
C GLY A 151 -30.22 -7.37 8.81
N ALA A 152 -29.54 -6.46 8.12
CA ALA A 152 -28.55 -5.60 8.73
C ALA A 152 -29.18 -4.79 9.89
N ASP A 153 -28.37 -4.41 10.89
CA ASP A 153 -28.77 -3.38 11.86
C ASP A 153 -29.02 -2.04 11.12
N GLN A 154 -29.67 -1.06 11.76
CA GLN A 154 -30.13 0.18 11.11
C GLN A 154 -29.15 0.74 10.07
N VAL A 155 -29.62 0.87 8.83
CA VAL A 155 -28.87 1.47 7.72
C VAL A 155 -28.42 2.86 8.13
N SER A 156 -27.12 2.97 8.34
CA SER A 156 -26.41 4.16 8.77
C SER A 156 -25.02 4.14 8.12
N ASN A 157 -24.16 5.11 8.47
CA ASN A 157 -22.80 5.33 7.95
C ASN A 157 -21.91 4.07 7.74
N ALA A 158 -22.27 2.92 8.33
CA ALA A 158 -21.69 1.59 8.09
C ALA A 158 -21.63 1.17 6.62
N ALA A 159 -22.74 1.23 5.87
CA ALA A 159 -22.77 0.86 4.46
C ALA A 159 -21.84 1.75 3.62
N CYS A 160 -21.78 3.04 3.96
CA CYS A 160 -20.90 3.98 3.30
C CYS A 160 -19.43 3.75 3.64
N ASN A 161 -19.10 3.24 4.83
CA ASN A 161 -17.73 2.85 5.15
C ASN A 161 -17.30 1.64 4.32
N MET A 162 -18.15 0.62 4.19
CA MET A 162 -17.83 -0.55 3.35
C MET A 162 -17.67 -0.18 1.88
N SER A 163 -18.52 0.73 1.38
CA SER A 163 -18.38 1.28 0.03
C SER A 163 -17.08 2.08 -0.16
N LYS A 164 -16.76 3.00 0.78
CA LYS A 164 -15.49 3.76 0.76
C LYS A 164 -14.27 2.86 0.72
N GLU A 165 -14.36 1.69 1.34
CA GLU A 165 -13.27 0.73 1.44
C GLU A 165 -13.25 -0.30 0.31
N ALA A 166 -14.20 -0.21 -0.63
CA ALA A 166 -14.36 -1.14 -1.74
C ALA A 166 -14.36 -2.62 -1.32
N ILE A 167 -14.88 -2.91 -0.13
CA ILE A 167 -14.93 -4.28 0.39
C ILE A 167 -15.92 -5.08 -0.48
N PRO A 168 -15.54 -6.26 -1.02
CA PRO A 168 -16.47 -7.15 -1.69
C PRO A 168 -17.50 -7.70 -0.72
N VAL A 169 -18.79 -7.60 -1.08
CA VAL A 169 -19.92 -8.04 -0.24
C VAL A 169 -20.88 -8.89 -1.04
N TRP A 170 -21.20 -10.06 -0.50
CA TRP A 170 -22.31 -10.87 -0.97
C TRP A 170 -23.25 -11.24 0.18
N ALA A 171 -24.34 -10.49 0.30
CA ALA A 171 -25.39 -10.73 1.28
C ALA A 171 -26.44 -11.70 0.72
N PHE A 172 -27.15 -12.40 1.60
CA PHE A 172 -28.35 -13.14 1.22
C PHE A 172 -29.36 -13.25 2.34
N HIS A 173 -30.60 -13.53 1.95
CA HIS A 173 -31.75 -13.45 2.84
C HIS A 173 -32.89 -14.38 2.38
N GLY A 174 -33.65 -14.96 3.31
CA GLY A 174 -34.83 -15.77 2.99
C GLY A 174 -36.11 -14.92 3.01
N THR A 175 -36.93 -14.96 1.96
CA THR A 175 -38.08 -14.03 1.83
C THR A 175 -39.18 -14.23 2.88
N GLU A 176 -39.17 -15.35 3.62
CA GLU A 176 -40.13 -15.65 4.68
C GLU A 176 -39.55 -15.48 6.09
N ASP A 177 -38.34 -14.91 6.23
CA ASP A 177 -37.77 -14.59 7.54
C ASP A 177 -38.61 -13.51 8.25
N ARG A 178 -39.21 -13.89 9.39
CA ARG A 178 -40.02 -13.00 10.23
C ARG A 178 -39.23 -12.36 11.37
N SER A 179 -38.01 -12.82 11.61
CA SER A 179 -37.16 -12.36 12.72
C SER A 179 -36.32 -11.14 12.34
N VAL A 180 -35.98 -10.99 11.05
CA VAL A 180 -35.23 -9.85 10.53
C VAL A 180 -35.78 -9.42 9.18
N SER A 181 -35.88 -8.11 8.94
CA SER A 181 -36.45 -7.58 7.70
C SER A 181 -35.46 -7.65 6.53
N ILE A 182 -35.89 -8.26 5.42
CA ILE A 182 -35.15 -8.30 4.15
C ILE A 182 -34.90 -6.92 3.55
N ASP A 183 -35.82 -5.98 3.77
CA ASP A 183 -35.69 -4.61 3.28
C ASP A 183 -34.44 -3.95 3.87
N ARG A 184 -34.03 -4.31 5.08
CA ARG A 184 -32.76 -3.84 5.65
C ARG A 184 -31.54 -4.34 4.88
N SER A 185 -31.56 -5.58 4.39
CA SER A 185 -30.49 -6.13 3.55
C SER A 185 -30.47 -5.46 2.17
N ARG A 186 -31.63 -5.22 1.56
CA ARG A 186 -31.77 -4.47 0.31
C ARG A 186 -31.23 -3.05 0.45
N GLU A 187 -31.74 -2.29 1.43
CA GLU A 187 -31.30 -0.93 1.73
C GLU A 187 -29.78 -0.87 1.92
N PHE A 188 -29.17 -1.85 2.59
CA PHE A 188 -27.72 -1.88 2.82
C PHE A 188 -26.92 -2.12 1.53
N VAL A 189 -27.34 -3.08 0.71
CA VAL A 189 -26.70 -3.40 -0.57
C VAL A 189 -26.87 -2.25 -1.57
N ASP A 190 -28.06 -1.66 -1.62
CA ASP A 190 -28.38 -0.51 -2.46
C ASP A 190 -27.54 0.71 -2.04
N ALA A 191 -27.41 0.97 -0.73
CA ALA A 191 -26.55 2.03 -0.22
C ALA A 191 -25.08 1.82 -0.63
N ILE A 192 -24.53 0.59 -0.51
CA ILE A 192 -23.16 0.29 -0.97
C ILE A 192 -23.00 0.54 -2.47
N ASN A 193 -24.04 0.21 -3.25
CA ASN A 193 -24.07 0.43 -4.69
C ASN A 193 -24.35 1.91 -5.08
N GLY A 194 -24.41 2.82 -4.10
CA GLY A 194 -24.62 4.26 -4.31
C GLY A 194 -26.04 4.65 -4.72
N ILE A 195 -27.00 3.75 -4.54
CA ILE A 195 -28.43 4.03 -4.73
C ILE A 195 -28.94 4.82 -3.52
N LEU A 196 -29.66 5.91 -3.77
CA LEU A 196 -30.21 6.78 -2.74
C LEU A 196 -31.28 6.04 -1.93
N ILE A 197 -31.11 6.02 -0.61
CA ILE A 197 -32.09 5.48 0.35
C ILE A 197 -32.82 6.63 1.02
N ASN A 198 -34.15 6.68 0.84
CA ASN A 198 -35.02 7.66 1.49
C ASN A 198 -35.73 7.01 2.68
N LYS A 199 -35.48 7.50 3.90
CA LYS A 199 -36.13 6.96 5.11
C LYS A 199 -36.67 8.05 6.01
N THR A 200 -37.77 7.78 6.70
CA THR A 200 -38.24 8.62 7.80
C THR A 200 -37.90 7.95 9.13
N ILE A 201 -37.00 8.55 9.91
CA ILE A 201 -36.66 8.09 11.26
C ILE A 201 -37.19 9.14 12.24
N ASN A 202 -38.09 8.75 13.15
CA ASN A 202 -38.67 9.64 14.15
C ASN A 202 -39.12 10.99 13.58
N THR A 203 -39.93 10.97 12.51
CA THR A 203 -40.44 12.15 11.76
C THR A 203 -39.43 12.98 10.95
N THR A 204 -38.15 12.59 10.92
CA THR A 204 -37.12 13.27 10.12
C THR A 204 -36.78 12.46 8.88
N ALA A 205 -36.76 13.10 7.70
CA ALA A 205 -36.26 12.49 6.47
C ALA A 205 -34.74 12.36 6.54
N VAL A 206 -34.22 11.14 6.44
CA VAL A 206 -32.80 10.81 6.36
C VAL A 206 -32.55 10.27 4.97
N ASN A 207 -31.70 10.99 4.22
CA ASN A 207 -31.22 10.59 2.91
C ASN A 207 -29.81 10.02 3.08
N VAL A 208 -29.63 8.74 2.75
CA VAL A 208 -28.30 8.11 2.74
C VAL A 208 -27.92 7.82 1.29
N GLN A 209 -26.84 8.44 0.83
CA GLN A 209 -26.22 8.14 -0.45
C GLN A 209 -24.72 7.97 -0.22
N CYS A 210 -24.25 6.73 -0.37
CA CYS A 210 -22.82 6.46 -0.34
C CYS A 210 -22.20 6.72 -1.72
N THR A 211 -20.87 6.84 -1.77
CA THR A 211 -20.13 6.65 -3.02
C THR A 211 -20.44 5.24 -3.56
N VAL A 212 -20.43 5.05 -4.88
CA VAL A 212 -20.64 3.73 -5.48
C VAL A 212 -19.42 2.86 -5.18
N ASN A 213 -19.63 1.67 -4.61
CA ASN A 213 -18.55 0.69 -4.47
C ASN A 213 -18.16 0.17 -5.87
N PRO A 214 -16.87 0.22 -6.25
CA PRO A 214 -16.41 -0.32 -7.54
C PRO A 214 -16.59 -1.84 -7.65
N GLN A 215 -16.79 -2.54 -6.53
CA GLN A 215 -17.22 -3.94 -6.48
C GLN A 215 -18.68 -3.95 -6.04
N ALA A 216 -19.59 -4.06 -7.03
CA ALA A 216 -21.02 -4.03 -6.76
C ALA A 216 -21.40 -5.08 -5.70
N ALA A 217 -22.04 -4.64 -4.62
CA ALA A 217 -22.55 -5.52 -3.60
C ALA A 217 -23.68 -6.38 -4.16
N LEU A 218 -23.65 -7.66 -3.80
CA LEU A 218 -24.60 -8.67 -4.22
C LEU A 218 -25.61 -8.94 -3.10
N LEU A 219 -26.87 -9.13 -3.48
CA LEU A 219 -27.92 -9.64 -2.62
C LEU A 219 -28.58 -10.81 -3.32
N THR A 220 -28.62 -11.96 -2.67
CA THR A 220 -29.38 -13.12 -3.12
C THR A 220 -30.59 -13.33 -2.21
N GLU A 221 -31.77 -13.45 -2.79
CA GLU A 221 -33.01 -13.66 -2.05
C GLU A 221 -33.55 -15.07 -2.32
N PHE A 222 -33.75 -15.84 -1.26
CA PHE A 222 -34.27 -17.19 -1.35
C PHE A 222 -35.77 -17.19 -1.10
N ALA A 223 -36.53 -17.35 -2.19
CA ALA A 223 -37.99 -17.42 -2.14
C ALA A 223 -38.46 -18.61 -1.29
N GLY A 224 -39.40 -18.36 -0.38
CA GLY A 224 -39.98 -19.40 0.48
C GLY A 224 -39.09 -19.88 1.63
N VAL A 225 -37.93 -19.25 1.83
CA VAL A 225 -36.97 -19.65 2.87
C VAL A 225 -37.13 -18.74 4.08
N GLY A 226 -37.16 -19.34 5.28
CA GLY A 226 -37.23 -18.63 6.55
C GLY A 226 -35.88 -18.11 7.05
N HIS A 227 -35.74 -18.01 8.38
CA HIS A 227 -34.55 -17.42 9.03
C HIS A 227 -33.22 -18.09 8.67
N ASP A 228 -33.23 -19.41 8.41
CA ASP A 228 -32.05 -20.19 8.09
C ASP A 228 -31.76 -20.21 6.58
N SER A 229 -31.59 -19.03 5.97
CA SER A 229 -31.23 -18.93 4.54
C SER A 229 -29.87 -19.54 4.20
N TRP A 230 -28.99 -19.67 5.20
CA TRP A 230 -27.71 -20.36 5.05
C TRP A 230 -27.88 -21.85 4.77
N SER A 231 -28.97 -22.48 5.23
CA SER A 231 -29.35 -23.84 4.83
C SER A 231 -29.51 -24.01 3.31
N THR A 232 -29.65 -22.92 2.55
CA THR A 232 -29.63 -22.99 1.09
C THR A 232 -28.23 -22.73 0.55
N THR A 233 -27.53 -21.72 1.06
CA THR A 233 -26.21 -21.32 0.53
C THR A 233 -25.05 -22.25 0.94
N TYR A 234 -25.19 -23.06 2.00
CA TYR A 234 -24.09 -23.95 2.44
C TYR A 234 -23.74 -25.05 1.43
N ASN A 235 -24.67 -25.40 0.54
CA ASN A 235 -24.44 -26.44 -0.47
C ASN A 235 -23.62 -25.85 -1.63
N PRO A 236 -22.38 -26.33 -1.88
CA PRO A 236 -21.56 -25.81 -2.99
C PRO A 236 -22.15 -26.01 -4.39
N SER A 237 -23.14 -26.90 -4.53
CA SER A 237 -23.86 -27.12 -5.79
C SER A 237 -24.80 -25.95 -6.14
N ASN A 238 -25.16 -25.12 -5.15
CA ASN A 238 -25.98 -23.94 -5.37
C ASN A 238 -25.09 -22.81 -5.90
N ARG A 239 -25.12 -22.67 -7.22
CA ARG A 239 -24.33 -21.70 -7.99
C ARG A 239 -25.18 -20.52 -8.41
N PHE A 240 -24.57 -19.35 -8.54
CA PHE A 240 -25.27 -18.10 -8.84
C PHE A 240 -24.57 -17.29 -9.93
N SER A 241 -25.35 -16.72 -10.83
CA SER A 241 -24.89 -15.69 -11.75
C SER A 241 -24.69 -14.40 -10.98
N LEU A 242 -23.48 -13.87 -11.09
CA LEU A 242 -23.13 -12.58 -10.51
C LEU A 242 -23.86 -11.42 -11.23
N THR A 243 -24.37 -11.65 -12.43
CA THR A 243 -25.11 -10.65 -13.22
C THR A 243 -26.59 -10.58 -12.82
N THR A 244 -27.28 -11.73 -12.76
CA THR A 244 -28.72 -11.77 -12.44
C THR A 244 -28.99 -11.92 -10.94
N LYS A 245 -27.98 -12.31 -10.15
CA LYS A 245 -28.05 -12.59 -8.72
C LYS A 245 -29.01 -13.74 -8.37
N GLN A 246 -29.26 -14.64 -9.31
CA GLN A 246 -30.14 -15.81 -9.19
C GLN A 246 -29.36 -17.12 -9.29
N LEU A 247 -29.99 -18.22 -8.86
CA LEU A 247 -29.43 -19.57 -8.99
C LEU A 247 -29.33 -19.97 -10.47
N ASP A 248 -28.15 -20.45 -10.88
CA ASP A 248 -27.94 -21.08 -12.18
C ASP A 248 -26.69 -21.95 -12.17
N SER A 249 -26.60 -22.89 -13.11
CA SER A 249 -25.51 -23.85 -13.20
C SER A 249 -24.21 -23.32 -13.83
N SER A 250 -24.21 -22.07 -14.31
CA SER A 250 -23.09 -21.46 -15.05
C SER A 250 -22.23 -20.50 -14.21
N GLY A 251 -22.76 -20.07 -13.06
CA GLY A 251 -22.13 -19.10 -12.18
C GLY A 251 -21.15 -19.72 -11.18
N VAL A 252 -21.00 -19.04 -10.04
CA VAL A 252 -20.10 -19.44 -8.95
C VAL A 252 -20.88 -19.71 -7.68
N ASN A 253 -20.39 -20.62 -6.84
CA ASN A 253 -20.91 -20.71 -5.48
C ASN A 253 -20.22 -19.67 -4.56
N ILE A 254 -20.74 -19.50 -3.35
CA ILE A 254 -20.26 -18.47 -2.44
C ILE A 254 -18.83 -18.71 -1.94
N TYR A 255 -18.40 -19.97 -1.84
CA TYR A 255 -17.06 -20.34 -1.43
C TYR A 255 -16.02 -20.05 -2.52
N GLU A 256 -16.33 -20.37 -3.77
CA GLU A 256 -15.53 -20.02 -4.93
C GLU A 256 -15.44 -18.51 -5.11
N TRP A 257 -16.55 -17.78 -4.90
CA TRP A 257 -16.54 -16.32 -4.93
C TRP A 257 -15.70 -15.72 -3.80
N LEU A 258 -15.77 -16.24 -2.56
CA LEU A 258 -14.85 -15.82 -1.52
C LEU A 258 -13.39 -16.04 -1.97
N LEU A 259 -13.07 -17.24 -2.45
CA LEU A 259 -11.72 -17.62 -2.88
C LEU A 259 -11.19 -16.83 -4.09
N SER A 260 -12.07 -16.26 -4.93
CA SER A 260 -11.66 -15.39 -6.04
C SER A 260 -11.25 -13.99 -5.60
N HIS A 261 -11.52 -13.61 -4.35
CA HIS A 261 -11.12 -12.31 -3.78
C HIS A 261 -9.84 -12.44 -2.95
N LYS A 262 -8.93 -11.48 -3.14
CA LYS A 262 -7.67 -11.37 -2.41
C LYS A 262 -7.40 -9.91 -2.08
N ARG A 263 -6.82 -9.68 -0.91
CA ARG A 263 -6.33 -8.35 -0.51
C ARG A 263 -5.16 -7.91 -1.40
N PRO A 264 -5.13 -6.64 -1.82
CA PRO A 264 -3.98 -6.08 -2.51
C PRO A 264 -2.73 -6.19 -1.65
N ASN A 265 -1.60 -6.56 -2.25
CA ASN A 265 -0.26 -6.48 -1.66
C ASN A 265 0.15 -7.43 -0.53
N ALA A 266 -0.71 -8.34 -0.09
CA ALA A 266 -0.38 -9.18 1.05
C ALA A 266 0.89 -10.05 0.86
N GLU A 267 1.33 -10.29 -0.38
CA GLU A 267 2.57 -10.99 -0.72
C GLU A 267 3.79 -10.07 -0.93
N LEU A 268 3.63 -8.74 -0.95
CA LEU A 268 4.71 -7.82 -1.33
C LEU A 268 5.88 -7.82 -0.35
N LEU A 269 5.63 -8.11 0.93
CA LEU A 269 6.71 -8.31 1.90
C LEU A 269 7.09 -9.78 1.98
N LYS A 270 8.24 -10.14 1.40
CA LYS A 270 8.82 -11.47 1.58
C LYS A 270 9.54 -11.57 2.92
N ASN A 271 9.75 -12.80 3.40
CA ASN A 271 10.45 -13.01 4.66
C ASN A 271 11.85 -12.36 4.65
N GLY A 272 12.17 -11.62 5.71
CA GLY A 272 13.41 -10.88 5.87
C GLY A 272 13.56 -9.64 4.97
N GLU A 273 12.55 -9.27 4.17
CA GLU A 273 12.56 -8.04 3.36
C GLU A 273 12.17 -6.84 4.22
N ARG A 274 12.93 -5.75 4.15
CA ARG A 274 12.57 -4.49 4.78
C ARG A 274 12.45 -3.44 3.70
N VAL A 275 11.43 -2.59 3.78
CA VAL A 275 11.24 -1.50 2.82
C VAL A 275 11.70 -0.22 3.48
N ILE A 276 12.63 0.49 2.86
CA ILE A 276 13.12 1.79 3.33
C ILE A 276 12.93 2.80 2.21
N SER A 277 12.37 3.95 2.55
CA SER A 277 12.23 5.08 1.64
C SER A 277 12.92 6.32 2.21
N PRO A 278 14.12 6.64 1.71
CA PRO A 278 14.84 7.87 2.04
C PRO A 278 14.22 9.10 1.35
N GLY A 279 13.86 10.13 2.13
CA GLY A 279 13.39 11.42 1.64
C GLY A 279 14.48 12.50 1.70
N THR A 280 14.08 13.77 1.69
CA THR A 280 15.06 14.89 1.77
C THR A 280 15.72 14.98 3.14
N TYR A 281 14.93 14.82 4.21
CA TYR A 281 15.37 14.99 5.61
C TYR A 281 14.83 13.92 6.56
N GLN A 282 14.09 12.97 6.03
CA GLN A 282 13.37 11.93 6.75
C GLN A 282 13.58 10.60 6.06
N THR A 283 13.38 9.53 6.81
CA THR A 283 13.36 8.16 6.29
C THR A 283 12.17 7.45 6.87
N LEU A 284 11.45 6.75 5.99
CA LEU A 284 10.34 5.88 6.36
C LEU A 284 10.78 4.45 6.18
N GLY A 285 10.37 3.57 7.09
CA GLY A 285 10.72 2.15 7.09
C GLY A 285 9.51 1.26 7.32
N VAL A 286 9.58 0.05 6.79
CA VAL A 286 8.66 -1.05 7.11
C VAL A 286 9.51 -2.26 7.44
N SER A 287 9.27 -2.87 8.61
CA SER A 287 9.95 -4.10 9.00
C SER A 287 9.49 -5.28 8.15
N ASN A 288 10.18 -6.41 8.27
CA ASN A 288 9.82 -7.67 7.60
C ASN A 288 8.47 -8.27 8.04
N VAL A 289 7.90 -7.75 9.13
CA VAL A 289 6.56 -8.14 9.62
C VAL A 289 5.51 -7.05 9.37
N GLY A 290 5.85 -5.98 8.64
CA GLY A 290 4.92 -4.92 8.27
C GLY A 290 4.76 -3.81 9.31
N LEU A 291 5.64 -3.73 10.32
CA LEU A 291 5.57 -2.66 11.32
C LEU A 291 6.15 -1.35 10.73
N PRO A 292 5.46 -0.20 10.92
CA PRO A 292 5.88 1.09 10.40
C PRO A 292 6.97 1.73 11.27
N TYR A 293 8.02 2.25 10.65
CA TYR A 293 9.08 3.02 11.30
C TYR A 293 9.28 4.37 10.63
N ALA A 294 9.71 5.37 11.39
CA ALA A 294 10.09 6.68 10.86
C ALA A 294 11.25 7.28 11.66
N TRP A 295 12.17 7.98 10.97
CA TRP A 295 13.24 8.73 11.60
C TRP A 295 13.72 9.89 10.72
N GLY A 296 14.59 10.73 11.26
CA GLY A 296 14.98 12.00 10.66
C GLY A 296 14.17 13.19 11.19
N SER A 297 13.96 14.20 10.36
CA SER A 297 13.27 15.44 10.72
C SER A 297 11.75 15.31 10.70
N ASN A 298 11.07 15.86 11.73
CA ASN A 298 9.61 16.04 11.74
C ASN A 298 9.17 17.51 11.63
N ARG A 299 10.05 18.42 11.18
CA ARG A 299 9.78 19.87 11.03
C ARG A 299 8.48 20.23 10.32
N ALA A 300 8.00 19.35 9.47
CA ALA A 300 6.83 19.53 8.64
C ALA A 300 5.76 18.44 8.85
N GLY A 301 5.88 17.63 9.91
CA GLY A 301 5.02 16.47 10.15
C GLY A 301 5.35 15.25 9.26
N GLN A 302 6.46 15.29 8.51
CA GLN A 302 6.79 14.30 7.48
C GLN A 302 7.17 12.91 8.00
N LEU A 303 7.27 12.72 9.32
CA LEU A 303 7.41 11.38 9.91
C LEU A 303 6.06 10.68 10.12
N GLY A 304 4.95 11.44 10.14
CA GLY A 304 3.62 10.86 10.30
C GLY A 304 3.38 10.24 11.68
N VAL A 305 4.06 10.71 12.72
CA VAL A 305 4.04 10.13 14.08
C VAL A 305 2.94 10.69 14.98
N GLY A 306 1.95 11.38 14.41
CA GLY A 306 0.76 11.87 15.13
C GLY A 306 0.98 13.15 15.95
N ASN A 307 2.17 13.75 15.92
CA ASN A 307 2.45 15.03 16.56
C ASN A 307 2.91 16.08 15.55
N ASN A 308 2.68 17.35 15.91
CA ASN A 308 3.09 18.52 15.13
C ASN A 308 4.34 19.18 15.74
N ASP A 309 5.17 18.42 16.45
CA ASP A 309 6.40 18.96 17.03
C ASP A 309 7.41 19.22 15.90
N VAL A 310 7.47 20.49 15.49
CA VAL A 310 8.36 20.99 14.45
C VAL A 310 9.84 20.91 14.85
N GLY A 311 10.16 20.78 16.15
CA GLY A 311 11.53 20.61 16.63
C GLY A 311 12.01 19.16 16.61
N LEU A 312 11.06 18.21 16.58
CA LEU A 312 11.33 16.79 16.75
C LEU A 312 12.21 16.23 15.62
N LYS A 313 13.24 15.50 16.04
CA LYS A 313 14.09 14.68 15.18
C LYS A 313 14.36 13.35 15.86
N TYR A 314 14.35 12.27 15.10
CA TYR A 314 14.78 10.97 15.57
C TYR A 314 16.06 10.55 14.84
N SER A 315 17.15 10.32 15.56
CA SER A 315 18.39 9.81 14.99
C SER A 315 18.45 8.29 14.92
N THR A 316 17.45 7.59 15.48
CA THR A 316 17.27 6.14 15.38
C THR A 316 15.85 5.82 14.88
N PRO A 317 15.65 4.69 14.17
CA PRO A 317 14.32 4.24 13.75
C PRO A 317 13.36 4.18 14.94
N GLN A 318 12.25 4.91 14.85
CA GLN A 318 11.17 4.84 15.84
C GLN A 318 9.98 4.10 15.27
N LEU A 319 9.39 3.20 16.06
CA LEU A 319 8.11 2.58 15.72
C LEU A 319 7.04 3.67 15.64
N ASN A 320 6.37 3.78 14.49
CA ASN A 320 5.31 4.75 14.28
C ASN A 320 3.95 4.17 14.71
N THR A 321 3.56 4.42 15.95
CA THR A 321 2.27 3.95 16.49
C THR A 321 1.06 4.76 16.03
N ALA A 322 1.24 5.83 15.26
CA ALA A 322 0.12 6.60 14.71
C ALA A 322 -0.53 5.90 13.50
N ILE A 323 0.16 4.93 12.89
CA ILE A 323 -0.37 4.04 11.86
C ILE A 323 -0.56 2.65 12.48
N ASP A 324 -1.77 2.35 12.90
CA ASP A 324 -2.16 1.03 13.44
C ASP A 324 -2.62 0.09 12.31
N ASP A 325 -1.72 -0.14 11.32
CA ASP A 325 -1.93 -0.99 10.14
C ASP A 325 -0.62 -1.67 9.71
N GLU A 326 -0.71 -2.89 9.18
CA GLU A 326 0.45 -3.57 8.57
C GLU A 326 0.77 -2.96 7.21
N LEU A 327 1.96 -2.37 7.11
CA LEU A 327 2.45 -1.74 5.89
C LEU A 327 3.16 -2.73 4.97
N VAL A 328 3.19 -2.40 3.69
CA VAL A 328 3.92 -3.12 2.63
C VAL A 328 4.85 -2.23 1.84
N ALA A 329 4.58 -0.92 1.80
CA ALA A 329 5.44 0.06 1.16
C ALA A 329 5.33 1.41 1.86
N VAL A 330 6.38 2.19 1.74
CA VAL A 330 6.45 3.58 2.17
C VAL A 330 7.14 4.39 1.07
N SER A 331 6.79 5.67 0.97
CA SER A 331 7.42 6.59 0.03
C SER A 331 7.63 7.93 0.70
N ALA A 332 8.88 8.34 0.85
CA ALA A 332 9.29 9.61 1.43
C ALA A 332 9.57 10.62 0.31
N GLY A 333 8.84 11.73 0.29
CA GLY A 333 9.01 12.81 -0.67
C GLY A 333 9.87 13.96 -0.15
N GLY A 334 9.61 15.16 -0.68
CA GLY A 334 10.26 16.40 -0.26
C GLY A 334 10.08 16.68 1.24
N TYR A 335 8.84 16.89 1.64
CA TYR A 335 8.41 17.20 3.02
C TYR A 335 7.10 16.49 3.40
N GLN A 336 6.75 15.45 2.66
CA GLN A 336 5.60 14.60 2.87
C GLN A 336 6.02 13.13 2.86
N GLY A 337 5.17 12.27 3.42
CA GLY A 337 5.34 10.83 3.36
C GLY A 337 4.04 10.15 2.97
N MET A 338 4.20 8.95 2.40
CA MET A 338 3.12 8.03 2.09
C MET A 338 3.41 6.66 2.69
N ALA A 339 2.35 5.98 3.10
CA ALA A 339 2.39 4.60 3.55
C ALA A 339 1.27 3.80 2.86
N LEU A 340 1.60 2.59 2.41
CA LEU A 340 0.68 1.66 1.76
C LEU A 340 0.51 0.44 2.66
N ASN A 341 -0.72 0.11 3.02
CA ASN A 341 -1.00 -1.08 3.83
C ASN A 341 -1.23 -2.34 2.96
N ARG A 342 -1.26 -3.51 3.61
CA ARG A 342 -1.62 -4.82 2.99
C ARG A 342 -3.07 -4.91 2.47
N GLY A 343 -3.88 -3.87 2.62
CA GLY A 343 -5.26 -3.79 2.10
C GLY A 343 -5.35 -2.92 0.85
N GLY A 344 -4.23 -2.34 0.39
CA GLY A 344 -4.21 -1.40 -0.73
C GLY A 344 -4.69 0.01 -0.36
N ARG A 345 -4.67 0.39 0.93
CA ARG A 345 -4.96 1.74 1.42
C ARG A 345 -3.71 2.58 1.49
N VAL A 346 -3.88 3.87 1.23
CA VAL A 346 -2.80 4.85 1.23
C VAL A 346 -3.02 5.88 2.33
N TYR A 347 -2.01 6.03 3.19
CA TYR A 347 -1.92 7.11 4.15
C TYR A 347 -0.96 8.18 3.65
N THR A 348 -1.28 9.45 3.86
CA THR A 348 -0.40 10.60 3.63
C THR A 348 -0.21 11.40 4.91
N PHE A 349 0.95 12.03 5.07
CA PHE A 349 1.28 12.89 6.21
C PHE A 349 2.37 13.90 5.83
N GLY A 350 2.49 14.98 6.59
CA GLY A 350 3.43 16.06 6.36
C GLY A 350 2.78 17.29 5.71
N VAL A 351 3.55 18.02 4.90
CA VAL A 351 3.11 19.27 4.26
C VAL A 351 1.88 19.05 3.36
N ASN A 352 0.96 20.01 3.38
CA ASN A 352 -0.21 20.05 2.50
C ASN A 352 -0.42 21.40 1.79
N ASP A 353 0.65 22.18 1.59
CA ASP A 353 0.56 23.53 0.97
C ASP A 353 0.27 23.48 -0.54
N THR A 354 0.41 22.31 -1.16
CA THR A 354 0.03 22.06 -2.57
C THR A 354 -1.03 20.97 -2.74
N GLY A 355 -1.67 20.53 -1.65
CA GLY A 355 -2.68 19.46 -1.71
C GLY A 355 -2.13 18.03 -1.65
N GLN A 356 -0.85 17.85 -1.26
CA GLN A 356 -0.18 16.54 -1.15
C GLN A 356 -0.92 15.53 -0.26
N ARG A 357 -1.80 15.99 0.64
CA ARG A 357 -2.60 15.12 1.50
C ARG A 357 -3.73 14.41 0.75
N GLY A 358 -4.16 14.92 -0.40
CA GLY A 358 -5.21 14.29 -1.20
C GLY A 358 -6.61 14.36 -0.57
N ASN A 359 -6.84 15.31 0.33
CA ASN A 359 -8.09 15.44 1.11
C ASN A 359 -9.05 16.51 0.56
N GLY A 360 -8.82 17.01 -0.65
CA GLY A 360 -9.58 18.10 -1.25
C GLY A 360 -9.21 19.50 -0.76
N ALA A 361 -8.23 19.63 0.14
CA ALA A 361 -7.85 20.92 0.74
C ALA A 361 -6.35 21.20 0.66
N ILE A 362 -6.00 22.49 0.78
CA ILE A 362 -4.64 22.99 0.98
C ILE A 362 -4.55 23.52 2.42
N SER A 363 -3.43 23.25 3.10
CA SER A 363 -3.17 23.81 4.43
C SER A 363 -1.71 24.24 4.56
N THR A 364 -1.49 25.39 5.22
CA THR A 364 -0.16 25.86 5.61
C THR A 364 0.33 25.25 6.92
N ASP A 365 -0.56 24.57 7.65
CA ASP A 365 -0.21 23.91 8.90
C ASP A 365 0.49 22.58 8.61
N ASN A 366 1.53 22.31 9.40
CA ASN A 366 2.16 21.01 9.42
C ASN A 366 1.22 20.02 10.12
N ASP A 367 0.84 18.95 9.43
CA ASP A 367 0.01 17.89 10.01
C ASP A 367 0.75 16.56 10.01
N GLY A 368 1.28 16.22 11.19
CA GLY A 368 1.96 14.96 11.44
C GLY A 368 1.02 13.78 11.68
N ALA A 369 -0.31 13.98 11.68
CA ALA A 369 -1.27 12.89 11.80
C ALA A 369 -1.53 12.24 10.42
N PRO A 370 -1.28 10.92 10.28
CA PRO A 370 -1.61 10.18 9.08
C PRO A 370 -3.07 10.38 8.65
N TYR A 371 -3.26 10.65 7.37
CA TYR A 371 -4.55 10.76 6.73
C TYR A 371 -4.74 9.64 5.73
N LEU A 372 -5.81 8.85 5.93
CA LEU A 372 -6.26 7.87 4.97
C LEU A 372 -6.84 8.59 3.75
N VAL A 373 -6.20 8.43 2.59
CA VAL A 373 -6.61 9.07 1.34
C VAL A 373 -7.85 8.38 0.80
N ASN A 374 -8.94 9.13 0.63
CA ASN A 374 -10.19 8.61 0.07
C ASN A 374 -10.13 8.55 -1.47
N GLY A 375 -10.93 7.65 -2.06
CA GLY A 375 -11.06 7.52 -3.52
C GLY A 375 -9.93 6.76 -4.20
N LEU A 376 -9.00 6.19 -3.43
CA LEU A 376 -8.02 5.22 -3.90
C LEU A 376 -8.46 3.82 -3.47
N HIS A 377 -8.42 2.87 -4.41
CA HIS A 377 -8.80 1.49 -4.16
C HIS A 377 -7.75 0.55 -4.74
N LYS A 378 -7.52 -0.57 -4.04
CA LYS A 378 -6.62 -1.65 -4.47
C LYS A 378 -5.23 -1.15 -4.91
N VAL A 379 -4.64 -0.22 -4.16
CA VAL A 379 -3.35 0.37 -4.52
C VAL A 379 -2.24 -0.69 -4.41
N VAL A 380 -1.52 -0.86 -5.50
CA VAL A 380 -0.27 -1.56 -5.84
C VAL A 380 1.03 -1.07 -5.24
N ALA A 381 1.24 0.22 -5.50
CA ALA A 381 2.50 0.91 -5.34
C ALA A 381 2.24 2.41 -5.15
N ILE A 382 3.17 3.07 -4.48
CA ILE A 382 3.13 4.49 -4.16
C ILE A 382 4.48 5.12 -4.49
N SER A 383 4.48 6.38 -4.92
CA SER A 383 5.72 7.13 -5.19
C SER A 383 5.50 8.62 -4.96
N SER A 384 6.43 9.27 -4.27
CA SER A 384 6.32 10.67 -3.87
C SER A 384 7.43 11.49 -4.53
N GLY A 385 7.05 12.59 -5.16
CA GLY A 385 7.99 13.59 -5.64
C GLY A 385 8.26 14.68 -4.59
N ALA A 386 8.68 15.86 -5.04
CA ALA A 386 8.94 16.98 -4.12
C ALA A 386 7.66 17.46 -3.41
N ARG A 387 6.57 17.60 -4.17
CA ARG A 387 5.29 18.19 -3.73
C ARG A 387 4.07 17.53 -4.39
N HIS A 388 4.24 16.35 -4.97
CA HIS A 388 3.16 15.57 -5.57
C HIS A 388 3.35 14.09 -5.25
N ASN A 389 2.31 13.31 -5.48
CA ASN A 389 2.25 11.88 -5.20
C ASN A 389 1.66 11.13 -6.38
N LEU A 390 2.07 9.86 -6.49
CA LEU A 390 1.55 8.87 -7.42
C LEU A 390 1.10 7.63 -6.65
N ALA A 391 0.02 7.00 -7.11
CA ALA A 391 -0.41 5.68 -6.69
C ALA A 391 -0.77 4.84 -7.93
N LEU A 392 -0.43 3.56 -7.93
CA LEU A 392 -0.78 2.59 -8.97
C LEU A 392 -1.75 1.59 -8.36
N ASN A 393 -2.86 1.23 -9.02
CA ASN A 393 -3.78 0.19 -8.54
C ASN A 393 -3.59 -1.17 -9.25
N THR A 394 -4.29 -2.21 -8.78
CA THR A 394 -4.28 -3.57 -9.38
C THR A 394 -4.76 -3.64 -10.83
N GLU A 395 -5.44 -2.61 -11.33
CA GLU A 395 -5.96 -2.56 -12.70
C GLU A 395 -4.98 -1.90 -13.69
N GLY A 396 -3.82 -1.47 -13.18
CA GLY A 396 -2.81 -0.76 -13.97
C GLY A 396 -3.12 0.73 -14.14
N LYS A 397 -4.03 1.30 -13.34
CA LYS A 397 -4.38 2.73 -13.37
C LYS A 397 -3.49 3.53 -12.42
N VAL A 398 -3.02 4.68 -12.90
CA VAL A 398 -2.19 5.61 -12.13
C VAL A 398 -3.04 6.77 -11.66
N TYR A 399 -2.93 7.09 -10.38
CA TYR A 399 -3.52 8.27 -9.77
C TYR A 399 -2.43 9.22 -9.31
N ALA A 400 -2.63 10.52 -9.48
CA ALA A 400 -1.70 11.55 -9.05
C ALA A 400 -2.43 12.71 -8.34
N TRP A 401 -1.76 13.37 -7.40
CA TRP A 401 -2.27 14.56 -6.71
C TRP A 401 -1.14 15.39 -6.10
N GLY A 402 -1.45 16.63 -5.70
CA GLY A 402 -0.52 17.63 -5.18
C GLY A 402 -0.22 18.74 -6.19
N MET A 403 1.02 19.21 -6.18
CA MET A 403 1.53 20.25 -7.08
C MET A 403 1.33 19.89 -8.56
N ASN A 404 0.80 20.82 -9.36
CA ASN A 404 0.54 20.59 -10.79
C ASN A 404 0.72 21.85 -11.66
N GLU A 405 1.34 22.92 -11.14
CA GLU A 405 1.71 24.12 -11.89
C GLU A 405 2.56 23.79 -13.11
N ASN A 406 3.32 22.69 -13.04
CA ASN A 406 4.20 22.23 -14.10
C ASN A 406 3.70 20.93 -14.76
N GLY A 407 2.46 20.51 -14.51
CA GLY A 407 1.91 19.28 -15.09
C GLY A 407 2.30 17.99 -14.38
N GLN A 408 2.85 18.03 -13.15
CA GLN A 408 3.30 16.83 -12.44
C GLN A 408 2.18 15.82 -12.17
N VAL A 409 0.92 16.27 -12.07
CA VAL A 409 -0.23 15.38 -11.90
C VAL A 409 -0.75 14.85 -13.24
N GLY A 410 -0.30 15.41 -14.37
CA GLY A 410 -0.80 15.02 -15.69
C GLY A 410 -2.21 15.53 -15.98
N ALA A 411 -2.62 16.61 -15.29
CA ALA A 411 -3.93 17.24 -15.41
C ALA A 411 -3.82 18.65 -16.00
N SER A 412 -4.91 19.13 -16.61
CA SER A 412 -5.05 20.52 -17.08
C SER A 412 -6.08 21.30 -16.24
N PRO A 413 -5.94 22.63 -16.09
CA PRO A 413 -4.88 23.50 -16.62
C PRO A 413 -3.56 23.43 -15.81
N ILE A 414 -2.48 23.97 -16.37
CA ILE A 414 -1.20 24.19 -15.67
C ILE A 414 -0.79 25.66 -15.78
N ASN A 415 0.23 26.07 -15.01
CA ASN A 415 0.82 27.41 -15.12
C ASN A 415 1.93 27.42 -16.19
N THR A 416 1.79 28.22 -17.24
CA THR A 416 2.80 28.32 -18.31
C THR A 416 3.90 29.34 -18.05
N THR A 417 3.86 30.07 -16.93
CA THR A 417 4.81 31.15 -16.61
C THR A 417 5.69 30.85 -15.40
N THR A 418 5.48 29.74 -14.68
CA THR A 418 6.27 29.39 -13.49
C THR A 418 7.53 28.64 -13.88
N THR A 419 8.67 29.12 -13.37
CA THR A 419 10.00 28.57 -13.61
C THR A 419 10.52 27.86 -12.36
N GLY A 420 9.89 26.76 -11.94
CA GLY A 420 10.48 25.95 -10.88
C GLY A 420 9.58 24.99 -10.13
N CYS A 421 10.27 24.15 -9.36
CA CYS A 421 9.72 23.07 -8.55
C CYS A 421 9.82 23.32 -7.04
N SER A 422 10.52 24.40 -6.67
CA SER A 422 10.79 24.81 -5.30
C SER A 422 9.97 26.06 -4.96
N GLY A 423 8.71 25.88 -4.58
CA GLY A 423 8.06 26.87 -3.71
C GLY A 423 8.70 26.81 -2.32
N ALA A 424 8.77 27.93 -1.60
CA ALA A 424 8.95 27.89 -0.15
C ALA A 424 7.78 27.13 0.49
N ILE A 425 7.98 26.50 1.65
CA ILE A 425 6.85 25.96 2.44
C ILE A 425 5.96 27.15 2.81
N GLY A 426 4.66 27.07 2.50
CA GLY A 426 3.71 28.17 2.74
C GLY A 426 3.44 29.07 1.53
N GLY A 427 3.64 28.57 0.32
CA GLY A 427 3.19 29.25 -0.90
C GLY A 427 1.66 29.41 -0.95
N VAL A 428 1.21 30.48 -1.60
CA VAL A 428 -0.22 30.80 -1.76
C VAL A 428 -0.90 29.69 -2.57
N ALA A 429 -2.12 29.30 -2.17
CA ALA A 429 -2.93 28.33 -2.90
C ALA A 429 -3.02 28.70 -4.39
N SER A 430 -2.56 27.79 -5.24
CA SER A 430 -2.61 27.92 -6.69
C SER A 430 -3.82 27.16 -7.23
N GLN A 431 -4.57 27.77 -8.15
CA GLN A 431 -5.70 27.11 -8.82
C GLN A 431 -5.29 25.86 -9.64
N TYR A 432 -3.98 25.68 -9.87
CA TYR A 432 -3.46 24.58 -10.67
C TYR A 432 -3.21 23.31 -9.85
N HIS A 433 -3.17 23.39 -8.52
CA HIS A 433 -2.97 22.21 -7.65
C HIS A 433 -4.14 21.23 -7.76
N VAL A 434 -3.84 19.94 -7.66
CA VAL A 434 -4.85 18.87 -7.67
C VAL A 434 -4.92 18.27 -6.29
N THR A 435 -5.93 18.66 -5.50
CA THR A 435 -5.99 18.37 -4.06
C THR A 435 -6.65 17.03 -3.71
N SER A 436 -7.11 16.27 -4.70
CA SER A 436 -7.67 14.91 -4.56
C SER A 436 -7.07 14.00 -5.63
N PRO A 437 -6.98 12.68 -5.43
CA PRO A 437 -6.47 11.75 -6.43
C PRO A 437 -7.13 11.93 -7.81
N TYR A 438 -6.32 12.14 -8.85
CA TYR A 438 -6.73 12.28 -10.24
C TYR A 438 -6.21 11.10 -11.07
N GLU A 439 -7.07 10.41 -11.81
CA GLU A 439 -6.65 9.34 -12.72
C GLU A 439 -5.88 9.93 -13.91
N VAL A 440 -4.60 9.56 -14.02
CA VAL A 440 -3.70 10.02 -15.08
C VAL A 440 -4.04 9.26 -16.37
N PRO A 441 -4.27 9.96 -17.50
CA PRO A 441 -4.73 9.33 -18.75
C PRO A 441 -3.59 8.62 -19.51
N ILE A 442 -3.13 7.48 -18.99
CA ILE A 442 -2.20 6.57 -19.67
C ILE A 442 -3.02 5.54 -20.45
N PRO A 443 -2.78 5.34 -21.77
CA PRO A 443 -3.64 4.50 -22.61
C PRO A 443 -3.45 2.98 -22.41
N THR A 444 -2.47 2.58 -21.60
CA THR A 444 -2.08 1.18 -21.33
C THR A 444 -2.08 0.90 -19.82
N LYS A 445 -2.05 -0.39 -19.45
CA LYS A 445 -1.95 -0.81 -18.05
C LYS A 445 -0.53 -0.62 -17.55
N VAL A 446 -0.38 0.14 -16.48
CA VAL A 446 0.90 0.43 -15.84
C VAL A 446 1.29 -0.68 -14.87
N SER A 447 2.56 -1.08 -14.89
CA SER A 447 3.15 -2.08 -13.99
C SER A 447 4.10 -1.45 -12.96
N GLN A 448 4.69 -0.29 -13.26
CA GLN A 448 5.57 0.44 -12.33
C GLN A 448 5.39 1.97 -12.45
N ILE A 449 5.54 2.68 -11.33
CA ILE A 449 5.56 4.15 -11.26
C ILE A 449 6.84 4.63 -10.58
N SER A 450 7.36 5.79 -10.99
CA SER A 450 8.47 6.46 -10.33
C SER A 450 8.32 7.97 -10.40
N ALA A 451 8.10 8.61 -9.25
CA ALA A 451 8.06 10.05 -9.10
C ALA A 451 9.49 10.59 -8.89
N GLY A 452 9.95 11.41 -9.84
CA GLY A 452 11.14 12.24 -9.66
C GLY A 452 10.82 13.45 -8.78
N TYR A 453 11.75 14.41 -8.70
CA TYR A 453 11.49 15.64 -7.95
C TYR A 453 10.27 16.40 -8.49
N CYS A 454 10.11 16.43 -9.82
CA CYS A 454 9.10 17.25 -10.48
C CYS A 454 8.56 16.71 -11.80
N PHE A 455 8.94 15.49 -12.14
CA PHE A 455 8.49 14.76 -13.30
C PHE A 455 8.26 13.31 -12.89
N ASN A 456 7.66 12.53 -13.78
CA ASN A 456 7.28 11.17 -13.50
C ASN A 456 7.67 10.25 -14.64
N LEU A 457 7.88 8.99 -14.28
CA LEU A 457 7.95 7.87 -15.20
C LEU A 457 6.86 6.85 -14.84
N ALA A 458 6.28 6.22 -15.85
CA ALA A 458 5.47 5.02 -15.73
C ALA A 458 5.96 3.96 -16.73
N LEU A 459 6.05 2.71 -16.28
CA LEU A 459 6.34 1.56 -17.11
C LEU A 459 5.04 0.78 -17.30
N ASP A 460 4.66 0.49 -18.53
CA ASP A 460 3.49 -0.33 -18.80
C ASP A 460 3.80 -1.82 -18.95
N GLU A 461 2.76 -2.65 -18.99
CA GLU A 461 2.87 -4.11 -19.13
C GLU A 461 3.50 -4.55 -20.46
N ASN A 462 3.58 -3.67 -21.47
CA ASN A 462 4.25 -3.95 -22.75
C ASN A 462 5.76 -3.65 -22.69
N GLY A 463 6.25 -3.09 -21.58
CA GLY A 463 7.64 -2.66 -21.45
C GLY A 463 7.91 -1.27 -22.06
N ASP A 464 6.87 -0.48 -22.31
CA ASP A 464 6.99 0.90 -22.77
C ASP A 464 7.08 1.88 -21.59
N VAL A 465 7.89 2.93 -21.73
CA VAL A 465 8.08 3.97 -20.72
C VAL A 465 7.37 5.25 -21.13
N TRP A 466 6.61 5.82 -20.20
CA TRP A 466 5.87 7.07 -20.33
C TRP A 466 6.42 8.11 -19.38
N SER A 467 6.52 9.37 -19.82
CA SER A 467 7.01 10.49 -19.02
C SER A 467 6.09 11.71 -19.11
N TRP A 468 5.98 12.44 -18.00
CA TRP A 468 5.26 13.72 -17.90
C TRP A 468 5.73 14.55 -16.72
N GLY A 469 5.28 15.80 -16.64
CA GLY A 469 5.60 16.75 -15.58
C GLY A 469 6.43 17.92 -16.08
N PHE A 470 7.21 18.50 -15.16
CA PHE A 470 7.97 19.71 -15.43
C PHE A 470 9.00 19.50 -16.52
N GLY A 471 8.95 20.35 -17.52
CA GLY A 471 9.77 20.22 -18.70
C GLY A 471 10.58 21.45 -19.03
N ASP A 472 10.79 22.41 -18.12
CA ASP A 472 11.66 23.57 -18.37
C ASP A 472 13.16 23.17 -18.24
N TYR A 473 13.98 23.80 -17.39
CA TYR A 473 15.37 23.39 -17.13
C TYR A 473 15.57 21.87 -16.94
N LEU A 474 14.53 21.16 -16.45
CA LEU A 474 14.45 19.70 -16.26
C LEU A 474 13.91 18.88 -17.45
N ALA A 475 13.61 19.49 -18.62
CA ALA A 475 13.09 18.84 -19.84
C ALA A 475 13.87 17.62 -20.26
N ALA A 476 15.19 17.69 -20.07
CA ALA A 476 16.09 16.62 -20.42
C ALA A 476 15.67 15.31 -19.77
N ALA A 477 15.15 15.33 -18.53
CA ALA A 477 14.68 14.16 -17.80
C ALA A 477 13.38 13.53 -18.36
N LEU A 478 12.68 14.21 -19.27
CA LEU A 478 11.52 13.66 -19.99
C LEU A 478 11.95 12.76 -21.17
N GLY A 479 13.20 12.84 -21.65
CA GLY A 479 13.76 11.83 -22.55
C GLY A 479 13.31 11.86 -24.02
N HIS A 480 12.58 12.89 -24.47
CA HIS A 480 12.04 12.96 -25.84
C HIS A 480 12.97 13.62 -26.88
N GLY A 481 14.23 13.90 -26.53
CA GLY A 481 15.22 14.50 -27.45
C GLY A 481 15.00 15.98 -27.79
N ASN A 482 13.90 16.58 -27.34
CA ASN A 482 13.54 17.95 -27.64
C ASN A 482 14.18 18.96 -26.66
N GLN A 483 14.72 20.06 -27.18
CA GLN A 483 15.26 21.17 -26.40
C GLN A 483 14.25 22.30 -26.14
N THR A 484 12.98 22.19 -26.55
CA THR A 484 12.02 23.30 -26.38
C THR A 484 11.56 23.55 -24.93
N TYR A 485 12.14 22.86 -23.94
CA TYR A 485 11.93 23.11 -22.51
C TYR A 485 10.43 23.28 -22.11
N GLN A 486 9.54 22.46 -22.68
CA GLN A 486 8.11 22.51 -22.36
C GLN A 486 7.69 21.41 -21.41
N SER A 487 6.94 21.78 -20.38
CA SER A 487 6.24 20.84 -19.49
C SER A 487 5.26 19.96 -20.26
N LEU A 488 5.34 18.65 -20.00
CA LEU A 488 4.43 17.65 -20.57
C LEU A 488 3.29 17.41 -19.59
N ARG A 489 2.10 17.86 -19.95
CA ARG A 489 0.90 17.79 -19.10
C ARG A 489 0.15 16.47 -19.26
N THR A 490 0.57 15.66 -20.22
CA THR A 490 0.01 14.37 -20.54
C THR A 490 1.15 13.37 -20.65
N PRO A 491 1.01 12.16 -20.07
CA PRO A 491 1.95 11.07 -20.27
C PRO A 491 2.27 10.89 -21.75
N THR A 492 3.55 10.95 -22.10
CA THR A 492 4.04 10.78 -23.46
C THR A 492 5.01 9.62 -23.49
N LYS A 493 4.84 8.69 -24.45
CA LYS A 493 5.72 7.54 -24.60
C LYS A 493 7.12 7.96 -25.06
N ILE A 494 8.15 7.44 -24.40
CA ILE A 494 9.56 7.59 -24.82
C ILE A 494 9.85 6.53 -25.89
N SER A 495 9.75 6.92 -27.16
CA SER A 495 9.80 5.99 -28.30
C SER A 495 11.14 5.30 -28.54
N THR A 496 12.22 5.77 -27.92
CA THR A 496 13.57 5.19 -28.05
C THR A 496 13.83 4.03 -27.09
N LEU A 497 12.92 3.76 -26.15
CA LEU A 497 13.02 2.66 -25.20
C LEU A 497 12.08 1.52 -25.60
N SER A 498 12.50 0.28 -25.33
CA SER A 498 11.69 -0.93 -25.52
C SER A 498 12.16 -2.03 -24.57
N ASN A 499 11.28 -3.00 -24.27
CA ASN A 499 11.57 -4.14 -23.39
C ASN A 499 12.06 -3.74 -21.98
N ILE A 500 11.59 -2.61 -21.48
CA ILE A 500 11.97 -2.10 -20.16
C ILE A 500 11.29 -2.94 -19.06
N VAL A 501 12.04 -3.22 -18.00
CA VAL A 501 11.58 -3.97 -16.81
C VAL A 501 11.79 -3.20 -15.51
N GLY A 502 12.45 -2.05 -15.57
CA GLY A 502 12.64 -1.19 -14.39
C GLY A 502 12.88 0.26 -14.77
N ILE A 503 12.32 1.18 -13.99
CA ILE A 503 12.47 2.63 -14.14
C ILE A 503 12.89 3.29 -12.82
N ALA A 504 13.59 4.42 -12.90
CA ALA A 504 13.89 5.27 -11.75
C ALA A 504 13.98 6.75 -12.14
N ALA A 505 13.29 7.61 -11.41
CA ALA A 505 13.29 9.06 -11.60
C ALA A 505 13.97 9.78 -10.41
N GLY A 506 14.99 10.59 -10.69
CA GLY A 506 15.73 11.40 -9.71
C GLY A 506 15.27 12.86 -9.68
N GLU A 507 16.16 13.78 -9.32
CA GLU A 507 15.84 15.21 -9.33
C GLU A 507 15.75 15.77 -10.75
N GLY A 508 16.78 15.49 -11.56
CA GLY A 508 16.87 15.93 -12.95
C GLY A 508 17.49 14.91 -13.90
N CYS A 509 17.60 13.66 -13.45
CA CYS A 509 18.04 12.52 -14.23
C CYS A 509 17.04 11.37 -14.08
N ALA A 510 16.96 10.54 -15.11
CA ALA A 510 16.07 9.40 -15.20
C ALA A 510 16.81 8.20 -15.79
N TYR A 511 16.34 7.01 -15.42
CA TYR A 511 16.97 5.75 -15.76
C TYR A 511 15.94 4.69 -16.12
N ALA A 512 16.33 3.78 -16.99
CA ALA A 512 15.57 2.59 -17.33
C ALA A 512 16.51 1.38 -17.45
N VAL A 513 16.01 0.19 -17.15
CA VAL A 513 16.72 -1.08 -17.33
C VAL A 513 15.84 -2.04 -18.14
N ASN A 514 16.41 -2.74 -19.12
CA ASN A 514 15.68 -3.73 -19.91
C ASN A 514 15.84 -5.16 -19.37
N ASN A 515 15.09 -6.09 -19.95
CA ASN A 515 15.18 -7.51 -19.61
C ASN A 515 16.53 -8.19 -19.94
N GLN A 516 17.44 -7.54 -20.67
CA GLN A 516 18.82 -7.99 -20.85
C GLN A 516 19.81 -7.38 -19.83
N GLY A 517 19.34 -6.56 -18.90
CA GLY A 517 20.17 -5.91 -17.88
C GLY A 517 21.05 -4.78 -18.41
N GLN A 518 20.70 -4.21 -19.56
CA GLN A 518 21.27 -2.95 -20.06
C GLN A 518 20.58 -1.78 -19.37
N ILE A 519 21.33 -0.70 -19.11
CA ILE A 519 20.82 0.50 -18.44
C ILE A 519 20.88 1.71 -19.37
N TRP A 520 19.81 2.48 -19.40
CA TRP A 520 19.71 3.78 -20.04
C TRP A 520 19.68 4.88 -18.98
N ALA A 521 20.28 6.02 -19.31
CA ALA A 521 20.27 7.22 -18.48
C ALA A 521 20.09 8.48 -19.35
N TRP A 522 19.37 9.47 -18.83
CA TRP A 522 19.18 10.78 -19.47
C TRP A 522 18.86 11.86 -18.43
N GLY A 523 19.03 13.13 -18.76
CA GLY A 523 18.79 14.26 -17.86
C GLY A 523 19.79 15.42 -17.97
N ILE A 524 19.73 16.35 -17.01
CA ILE A 524 20.52 17.60 -17.00
C ILE A 524 22.03 17.34 -16.87
N ASN A 525 22.44 16.26 -16.21
CA ASN A 525 23.82 15.79 -16.05
C ASN A 525 24.91 16.76 -15.55
N ARG A 526 24.60 18.00 -15.15
CA ARG A 526 25.63 18.96 -14.66
C ARG A 526 26.42 18.47 -13.46
N LEU A 527 25.85 17.54 -12.69
CA LEU A 527 26.48 16.89 -11.54
C LEU A 527 26.87 15.44 -11.81
N GLY A 528 27.03 15.06 -13.09
CA GLY A 528 27.37 13.71 -13.52
C GLY A 528 26.26 12.68 -13.27
N CYS A 529 25.01 13.11 -13.08
CA CYS A 529 23.93 12.19 -12.70
C CYS A 529 23.61 11.15 -13.79
N VAL A 530 23.93 11.39 -15.06
CA VAL A 530 23.71 10.39 -16.12
C VAL A 530 24.71 9.25 -16.02
N GLY A 531 25.96 9.49 -15.57
CA GLY A 531 26.96 8.43 -15.45
C GLY A 531 27.69 8.11 -16.76
N ASP A 532 27.72 9.02 -17.74
CA ASP A 532 28.32 8.76 -19.04
C ASP A 532 29.78 9.25 -19.19
N GLY A 533 30.40 9.62 -18.07
CA GLY A 533 31.73 10.23 -18.00
C GLY A 533 31.75 11.73 -18.30
N THR A 534 30.62 12.33 -18.66
CA THR A 534 30.51 13.75 -19.01
C THR A 534 29.62 14.51 -18.02
N THR A 535 29.49 15.83 -18.25
CA THR A 535 28.54 16.70 -17.56
C THR A 535 27.54 17.37 -18.52
N ASN A 536 27.43 16.82 -19.74
CA ASN A 536 26.57 17.35 -20.79
C ASN A 536 25.12 16.94 -20.58
N ILE A 537 24.18 17.85 -20.84
CA ILE A 537 22.75 17.56 -20.84
C ILE A 537 22.45 16.47 -21.88
N ILE A 538 21.78 15.40 -21.45
CA ILE A 538 21.37 14.27 -22.29
C ILE A 538 19.84 14.26 -22.39
N THR A 539 19.29 14.67 -23.53
CA THR A 539 17.84 14.82 -23.73
C THR A 539 17.13 13.57 -24.23
N SER A 540 17.89 12.53 -24.63
CA SER A 540 17.38 11.23 -25.06
C SER A 540 18.09 10.10 -24.32
N PRO A 541 17.38 9.01 -23.93
CA PRO A 541 17.98 7.86 -23.27
C PRO A 541 19.27 7.37 -23.93
N LYS A 542 20.35 7.31 -23.15
CA LYS A 542 21.68 6.85 -23.57
C LYS A 542 22.09 5.63 -22.77
N ILE A 543 22.63 4.62 -23.44
CA ILE A 543 23.12 3.39 -22.79
C ILE A 543 24.41 3.68 -22.01
N LEU A 544 24.53 3.13 -20.79
CA LEU A 544 25.79 3.11 -20.03
C LEU A 544 26.50 1.76 -20.19
N ALA A 545 27.80 1.74 -19.89
CA ALA A 545 28.63 0.54 -20.03
C ALA A 545 28.41 -0.55 -18.96
N ILE A 546 27.60 -0.29 -17.93
CA ILE A 546 27.25 -1.30 -16.92
C ILE A 546 26.27 -2.30 -17.56
N THR A 547 26.50 -3.59 -17.32
CA THR A 547 25.64 -4.68 -17.80
C THR A 547 25.18 -5.55 -16.62
N ASP A 548 24.31 -6.52 -16.89
CA ASP A 548 23.75 -7.42 -15.88
C ASP A 548 23.00 -6.69 -14.74
N VAL A 549 22.49 -5.48 -15.02
CA VAL A 549 21.76 -4.68 -14.04
C VAL A 549 20.36 -5.26 -13.85
N LYS A 550 19.96 -5.52 -12.60
CA LYS A 550 18.59 -5.94 -12.26
C LYS A 550 17.74 -4.82 -11.65
N LYS A 551 18.38 -3.83 -11.02
CA LYS A 551 17.70 -2.71 -10.36
C LYS A 551 18.51 -1.44 -10.50
N VAL A 552 17.84 -0.33 -10.78
CA VAL A 552 18.39 1.02 -10.68
C VAL A 552 17.55 1.84 -9.71
N VAL A 553 18.18 2.67 -8.90
CA VAL A 553 17.52 3.63 -8.02
C VAL A 553 18.15 5.00 -8.16
N ALA A 554 17.31 6.03 -8.23
CA ALA A 554 17.74 7.41 -8.46
C ALA A 554 17.86 8.18 -7.15
N ARG A 555 18.86 9.05 -7.08
CA ARG A 555 19.06 10.02 -6.00
C ARG A 555 18.97 11.45 -6.56
N ALA A 556 19.12 12.46 -5.72
CA ALA A 556 19.06 13.86 -6.13
C ALA A 556 19.99 14.14 -7.32
N ALA A 557 21.27 13.75 -7.21
CA ALA A 557 22.28 14.01 -8.23
C ALA A 557 23.07 12.76 -8.62
N GLY A 558 22.39 11.67 -8.99
CA GLY A 558 23.03 10.43 -9.46
C GLY A 558 22.13 9.21 -9.31
N ALA A 559 22.75 8.03 -9.27
CA ALA A 559 22.04 6.78 -9.07
C ALA A 559 22.92 5.66 -8.49
N TYR A 560 22.26 4.58 -8.10
CA TYR A 560 22.85 3.30 -7.81
C TYR A 560 22.28 2.24 -8.76
N ALA A 561 23.12 1.32 -9.21
CA ALA A 561 22.71 0.13 -9.97
C ALA A 561 23.15 -1.14 -9.24
N LEU A 562 22.24 -2.10 -9.14
CA LEU A 562 22.49 -3.41 -8.55
C LEU A 562 22.42 -4.47 -9.65
N THR A 563 23.46 -5.30 -9.76
CA THR A 563 23.53 -6.38 -10.74
C THR A 563 22.89 -7.68 -10.25
N ASN A 564 22.63 -8.64 -11.15
CA ASN A 564 22.18 -9.97 -10.75
C ASN A 564 23.20 -10.69 -9.86
N SER A 565 24.50 -10.47 -10.10
CA SER A 565 25.59 -10.99 -9.27
C SER A 565 25.71 -10.35 -7.87
N GLY A 566 24.87 -9.35 -7.53
CA GLY A 566 24.90 -8.67 -6.24
C GLY A 566 26.00 -7.61 -6.12
N GLN A 567 26.55 -7.13 -7.25
CA GLN A 567 27.46 -5.99 -7.27
C GLN A 567 26.68 -4.68 -7.25
N LEU A 568 27.15 -3.73 -6.44
CA LEU A 568 26.57 -2.40 -6.34
C LEU A 568 27.48 -1.39 -7.05
N TRP A 569 26.89 -0.60 -7.93
CA TRP A 569 27.55 0.48 -8.67
C TRP A 569 26.89 1.81 -8.33
N SER A 570 27.65 2.90 -8.36
CA SER A 570 27.16 4.25 -8.11
C SER A 570 27.85 5.28 -8.99
N TRP A 571 27.20 6.42 -9.21
CA TRP A 571 27.76 7.56 -9.94
C TRP A 571 26.99 8.84 -9.59
N GLY A 572 27.53 9.97 -10.05
CA GLY A 572 27.00 11.32 -9.85
C GLY A 572 27.78 12.11 -8.81
N GLU A 573 27.09 12.99 -8.11
CA GLU A 573 27.66 13.91 -7.15
C GLU A 573 28.27 13.21 -5.92
N THR A 574 29.46 13.63 -5.47
CA THR A 574 30.17 12.99 -4.33
C THR A 574 29.94 13.65 -2.97
N MET A 575 29.21 14.77 -2.90
CA MET A 575 28.95 15.46 -1.63
C MET A 575 28.33 14.50 -0.60
N TYR A 576 28.69 14.71 0.67
CA TYR A 576 28.27 13.89 1.81
C TYR A 576 28.68 12.40 1.70
N GLY A 577 29.60 12.04 0.80
CA GLY A 577 29.99 10.65 0.56
C GLY A 577 28.90 9.82 -0.11
N SER A 578 27.92 10.47 -0.74
CA SER A 578 26.73 9.84 -1.32
C SER A 578 26.97 8.93 -2.52
N VAL A 579 28.23 8.69 -2.91
CA VAL A 579 28.66 7.67 -3.88
C VAL A 579 29.14 6.39 -3.18
N GLY A 580 29.64 6.47 -1.94
CA GLY A 580 30.06 5.31 -1.16
C GLY A 580 31.39 4.65 -1.58
N ASN A 581 32.18 5.26 -2.48
CA ASN A 581 33.46 4.73 -2.95
C ASN A 581 34.68 5.23 -2.14
N GLY A 582 34.44 5.84 -0.96
CA GLY A 582 35.50 6.45 -0.14
C GLY A 582 35.98 7.82 -0.61
N THR A 583 35.47 8.35 -1.73
CA THR A 583 35.75 9.72 -2.19
C THR A 583 34.83 10.69 -1.44
N TYR A 584 35.41 11.61 -0.66
CA TYR A 584 34.68 12.58 0.15
C TYR A 584 35.28 13.98 -0.02
N VAL A 585 34.44 14.99 -0.16
CA VAL A 585 34.84 16.41 -0.13
C VAL A 585 33.96 17.13 0.87
N ASN A 586 34.55 17.58 1.98
CA ASN A 586 33.92 18.52 2.91
C ASN A 586 34.44 19.92 2.61
N LEU A 587 33.78 20.68 1.75
CA LEU A 587 34.10 22.10 1.61
C LEU A 587 32.82 22.92 1.42
N PRO A 588 32.47 23.81 2.37
CA PRO A 588 31.65 24.95 2.04
C PRO A 588 32.53 25.88 1.18
N LEU A 589 32.01 26.39 0.07
CA LEU A 589 32.66 27.38 -0.81
C LEU A 589 33.59 26.83 -1.92
N LEU A 590 33.08 25.93 -2.77
CA LEU A 590 33.61 25.82 -4.13
C LEU A 590 32.55 26.29 -5.13
N ASN A 591 32.97 27.22 -5.98
CA ASN A 591 32.40 27.46 -7.30
C ASN A 591 32.35 26.15 -8.10
N ASP A 592 31.35 26.00 -8.99
CA ASP A 592 31.00 24.75 -9.69
C ASP A 592 32.18 24.01 -10.36
N SER A 593 33.28 24.71 -10.63
CA SER A 593 34.49 24.20 -11.30
C SER A 593 35.32 23.19 -10.49
N ASN A 594 35.17 23.09 -9.16
CA ASN A 594 36.01 22.22 -8.30
C ASN A 594 35.21 21.12 -7.56
N ARG A 595 33.94 20.91 -7.90
CA ARG A 595 33.12 19.84 -7.30
C ARG A 595 33.67 18.51 -7.80
N LEU A 596 34.17 17.63 -6.91
CA LEU A 596 34.52 16.26 -7.30
C LEU A 596 33.22 15.52 -7.67
N LEU A 597 33.15 15.05 -8.91
CA LEU A 597 32.01 14.29 -9.44
C LEU A 597 32.51 12.90 -9.82
N GLN A 598 31.69 11.89 -9.55
CA GLN A 598 31.87 10.55 -10.09
C GLN A 598 31.01 10.42 -11.35
N SER A 599 31.40 11.08 -12.45
CA SER A 599 30.59 11.14 -13.67
C SER A 599 30.51 9.83 -14.45
N SER A 600 31.28 8.81 -14.08
CA SER A 600 31.20 7.44 -14.60
C SER A 600 30.87 6.45 -13.47
N PRO A 601 30.12 5.37 -13.73
CA PRO A 601 29.89 4.28 -12.79
C PRO A 601 31.17 3.79 -12.13
N VAL A 602 31.12 3.70 -10.80
CA VAL A 602 32.15 3.07 -9.97
C VAL A 602 31.51 1.96 -9.15
N GLN A 603 32.22 0.84 -9.02
CA GLN A 603 31.77 -0.25 -8.17
C GLN A 603 32.06 0.06 -6.70
N ILE A 604 31.09 -0.21 -5.84
CA ILE A 604 31.25 -0.20 -4.39
C ILE A 604 31.69 -1.61 -3.98
N THR A 605 32.98 -1.75 -3.67
CA THR A 605 33.60 -3.05 -3.34
C THR A 605 33.68 -3.33 -1.85
N SER A 606 33.36 -2.35 -1.00
CA SER A 606 33.39 -2.46 0.47
C SER A 606 32.23 -3.28 1.06
N LEU A 607 31.22 -3.61 0.25
CA LEU A 607 30.04 -4.38 0.66
C LEU A 607 29.96 -5.68 -0.14
N GLY A 608 29.83 -6.81 0.57
CA GLY A 608 29.63 -8.13 -0.05
C GLY A 608 28.16 -8.57 0.01
N ASN A 609 27.69 -9.27 -1.03
CA ASN A 609 26.37 -9.89 -1.11
C ASN A 609 25.19 -8.90 -0.93
N VAL A 610 25.14 -7.86 -1.76
CA VAL A 610 24.03 -6.91 -1.74
C VAL A 610 22.75 -7.56 -2.25
N ARG A 611 21.70 -7.57 -1.41
CA ARG A 611 20.36 -8.03 -1.75
C ARG A 611 19.55 -6.91 -2.40
N ASP A 612 19.57 -5.72 -1.79
CA ASP A 612 18.80 -4.58 -2.27
C ASP A 612 19.45 -3.21 -1.96
N VAL A 613 19.07 -2.19 -2.71
CA VAL A 613 19.46 -0.79 -2.53
C VAL A 613 18.24 0.13 -2.57
N MET A 614 18.20 1.09 -1.66
CA MET A 614 17.07 1.99 -1.40
C MET A 614 17.54 3.44 -1.24
N THR A 615 16.99 4.33 -2.04
CA THR A 615 17.15 5.80 -1.98
C THR A 615 15.89 6.46 -2.54
N GLY A 616 15.73 7.77 -2.37
CA GLY A 616 14.65 8.55 -2.97
C GLY A 616 15.15 9.65 -3.90
N SER A 617 14.24 10.16 -4.74
CA SER A 617 14.52 11.13 -5.81
C SER A 617 15.10 12.46 -5.30
N SER A 618 14.80 12.85 -4.06
CA SER A 618 15.31 14.06 -3.39
C SER A 618 16.38 13.75 -2.32
N SER A 619 16.78 12.49 -2.22
CA SER A 619 17.68 12.03 -1.16
C SER A 619 19.16 12.15 -1.57
N ASN A 620 19.99 12.46 -0.58
CA ASN A 620 21.45 12.33 -0.64
C ASN A 620 21.98 11.29 0.35
N HIS A 621 21.14 10.33 0.74
CA HIS A 621 21.50 9.19 1.58
C HIS A 621 20.85 7.91 1.06
N VAL A 622 21.49 6.79 1.34
CA VAL A 622 21.15 5.47 0.78
C VAL A 622 21.13 4.43 1.89
N PHE A 623 20.33 3.39 1.68
CA PHE A 623 20.34 2.17 2.47
C PHE A 623 20.59 0.99 1.56
N VAL A 624 21.38 0.05 2.04
CA VAL A 624 21.70 -1.19 1.36
C VAL A 624 21.38 -2.34 2.28
N GLN A 625 20.54 -3.25 1.80
CA GLN A 625 20.25 -4.49 2.48
C GLN A 625 21.17 -5.59 1.93
N LEU A 626 21.86 -6.29 2.83
CA LEU A 626 22.66 -7.46 2.48
C LEU A 626 21.81 -8.75 2.55
N THR A 627 22.28 -9.83 1.93
CA THR A 627 21.57 -11.13 1.93
C THR A 627 21.41 -11.74 3.31
N ASN A 628 22.28 -11.40 4.26
CA ASN A 628 22.19 -11.80 5.67
C ASN A 628 21.13 -10.99 6.46
N GLY A 629 20.46 -10.02 5.83
CA GLY A 629 19.45 -9.17 6.45
C GLY A 629 19.97 -7.90 7.13
N GLU A 630 21.29 -7.68 7.16
CA GLU A 630 21.86 -6.43 7.66
C GLU A 630 21.50 -5.26 6.75
N ILE A 631 21.32 -4.09 7.35
CA ILE A 631 21.11 -2.83 6.63
C ILE A 631 22.29 -1.91 6.93
N TRP A 632 22.90 -1.42 5.86
CA TRP A 632 23.99 -0.47 5.88
C TRP A 632 23.54 0.86 5.26
N THR A 633 23.99 1.99 5.81
CA THR A 633 23.58 3.32 5.35
C THR A 633 24.73 4.32 5.33
N TRP A 634 24.68 5.30 4.43
CA TRP A 634 25.62 6.41 4.36
C TRP A 634 25.02 7.59 3.59
N GLY A 635 25.70 8.74 3.62
CA GLY A 635 25.29 9.97 2.94
C GLY A 635 25.00 11.11 3.91
N ARG A 636 24.14 12.05 3.49
CA ARG A 636 23.74 13.23 4.26
C ARG A 636 22.96 12.83 5.53
N ASN A 637 23.28 13.43 6.69
CA ASN A 637 22.67 13.09 7.99
C ASN A 637 22.33 14.30 8.88
N LYS A 638 22.08 15.47 8.28
CA LYS A 638 21.74 16.72 9.01
C LYS A 638 20.54 16.63 9.97
N SER A 639 19.72 15.59 9.84
CA SER A 639 18.51 15.43 10.64
C SER A 639 18.44 14.09 11.39
N GLY A 640 19.52 13.29 11.38
CA GLY A 640 19.48 11.92 11.91
C GLY A 640 18.81 10.93 10.97
N ASN A 641 18.60 11.29 9.70
CA ASN A 641 17.91 10.49 8.69
C ASN A 641 18.67 9.22 8.26
N LEU A 642 19.92 9.02 8.70
CA LEU A 642 20.60 7.72 8.59
C LEU A 642 20.08 6.70 9.62
N GLY A 643 19.56 7.13 10.76
CA GLY A 643 19.03 6.20 11.76
C GLY A 643 20.12 5.49 12.61
N ASN A 644 21.35 6.00 12.60
CA ASN A 644 22.49 5.40 13.30
C ASN A 644 22.70 5.90 14.74
N GLY A 645 21.79 6.71 15.27
CA GLY A 645 21.90 7.36 16.59
C GLY A 645 22.55 8.73 16.57
N GLU A 646 23.13 9.16 15.44
CA GLU A 646 23.88 10.40 15.33
C GLU A 646 23.12 11.47 14.53
N ILE A 647 23.37 12.74 14.83
CA ILE A 647 22.89 13.90 14.05
C ILE A 647 24.11 14.72 13.63
N GLY A 648 24.16 15.07 12.35
CA GLY A 648 25.36 15.61 11.71
C GLY A 648 25.74 14.64 10.59
N ASP A 649 26.04 15.18 9.40
CA ASP A 649 26.61 14.39 8.29
C ASP A 649 27.74 13.55 8.89
N ALA A 650 27.79 12.23 8.70
CA ALA A 650 28.70 11.33 9.42
C ALA A 650 30.06 12.01 9.69
N ASP A 651 30.21 12.46 10.95
CA ASP A 651 31.09 13.51 11.52
C ASP A 651 30.36 14.76 12.09
N SER A 652 30.01 14.70 13.38
CA SER A 652 30.61 15.63 14.35
C SER A 652 30.36 15.17 15.79
N THR A 653 31.46 15.12 16.56
CA THR A 653 31.57 15.00 18.03
C THR A 653 31.44 13.60 18.67
N ASN A 654 32.45 12.73 18.51
CA ASN A 654 33.17 12.02 19.61
C ASN A 654 33.91 10.73 19.19
N GLN A 655 34.66 10.71 18.08
CA GLN A 655 35.59 9.61 17.79
C GLN A 655 36.95 10.12 17.29
N THR A 656 37.99 9.30 17.52
CA THR A 656 39.43 9.61 17.45
C THR A 656 39.93 10.00 16.05
N PRO A 657 41.12 10.65 15.94
CA PRO A 657 41.60 11.28 14.70
C PRO A 657 41.75 10.41 13.45
N ASP A 658 41.81 9.08 13.57
CA ASP A 658 41.99 8.17 12.42
C ASP A 658 40.68 7.83 11.67
N ASP A 659 39.50 8.11 12.25
CA ASP A 659 38.19 7.83 11.64
C ASP A 659 37.54 9.05 10.97
N LYS A 660 38.17 10.24 11.05
CA LYS A 660 37.57 11.54 10.70
C LYS A 660 37.35 11.82 9.21
N ASN A 661 37.63 10.86 8.32
CA ASN A 661 37.67 11.13 6.87
C ASN A 661 36.97 10.10 5.98
N LYS A 662 36.12 9.22 6.53
CA LYS A 662 35.39 8.25 5.69
C LYS A 662 33.92 8.14 6.12
N PRO A 663 32.96 8.68 5.35
CA PRO A 663 31.58 8.22 5.41
C PRO A 663 31.57 6.74 5.01
N SER A 664 31.76 5.90 6.02
CA SER A 664 31.72 4.45 5.88
C SER A 664 30.27 4.03 6.03
N PRO A 665 29.83 2.98 5.31
CA PRO A 665 28.55 2.36 5.57
C PRO A 665 28.40 2.11 7.08
N VAL A 666 27.28 2.50 7.69
CA VAL A 666 26.97 2.24 9.11
C VAL A 666 25.80 1.28 9.20
N LYS A 667 25.88 0.30 10.10
CA LYS A 667 24.82 -0.68 10.33
C LYS A 667 23.68 -0.09 11.16
N ILE A 668 22.43 -0.37 10.78
CA ILE A 668 21.24 -0.03 11.58
C ILE A 668 20.40 -1.27 11.88
N VAL A 669 19.58 -1.20 12.93
CA VAL A 669 18.71 -2.31 13.37
C VAL A 669 17.32 -1.77 13.67
N PHE A 670 16.30 -2.37 13.05
CA PHE A 670 14.88 -2.20 13.43
C PHE A 670 14.02 -3.37 12.94
#